data_AF-A0AA88UIV9-F1
#
_entry.id   AF-A0AA88UIV9-F1
#
_cell.length_a   1.000
_cell.length_b   1.000
_cell.length_c   1.000
_cell.angle_alpha   90.00
_cell.angle_beta   90.00
_cell.angle_gamma   90.00
#
_symmetry.space_group_name_H-M   'P 1'
#
loop_
_entity.id
_entity.type
_entity.pdbx_description
1 polymer ?
#
loop_
_entity_poly.entity_id
_entity_poly.type
_entity_poly.pdbx_seq_one_letter_code
_entity_poly.pdbx_strand_id
1 'polypeptide(L)'
;MARTGEGLAIGIDLGTTYSCVGVWLHNRVEIIVNDQGNRTTPSCVAFTDTERLIGDAAKNQDAMNPINTVFDAKRLIGRRFSDTSVQSDMKLWPFKVICGADDKPMIAIKYKGKEKQLAPEEVSSMVLVKMREIAEAFLGSKIKNAVITVPAYFSDSQRQATKDAGAIAGLNVTRIINEPTAAAIAYGFLQKESIAGAKNVLVFDLGGGTFDVSLLTIEEGTIEVKTTAGITHLGGEDFDNRMVNHFVKEFKRKHKKDISRDPRALRRLRTACERTKRNLSATAQTTISVDCLFEGIDFQMTITRARFEELNMDLFRECMEPVENCLRDAKMEKSSVDDVVIVGGSTRIPKVQQMLQDFFSGKELCNNINQDEAVAYGAAIQAAMLDGRFHELSLLDVTPLSLGLEIREDDMSVVIPRNTRIPTKKEEEFVTNRDNQDAANFPVYQGERARTKDNNFLGNFEITGIPLAPKGCVSFNVCFEIDANGILRVSAEEKSTGKKNKITISDFEGRLSKEQIKKMIQEAEKYKAEDEEHKKRAEAKNALENYAYKMRDTFEDSKFPEVDKKKIHDSVGQVTEWLDRNQLAEADEFKDKMEELESICSPVIANMQQDAGGPTVGTHPSHPDHKLELKTYKKPYTCDGCKEQGFGSRYRCDECSFELHKDCMFNTQLTSHDFYEGCIFKFFNQQPNKFFNSCDACGKAVNGFLYLCEAEGKSLHPCCRNLKNAICVQGGKGNGKDKEEFESLTFQLHKQMLGQCIWCDKNNLGGNSSGIGGWSYVSECKDYHFHVYCTAEMVLECCKTRTLGVDKDSGAESKVAKVFFEAIAGHLLGDQTTAISLVLND
;
A
#
# COMPACT_ATOMS: atom_id res chain seq x y z
N MET A 1 -0.45 -27.52 1.01
CA MET A 1 0.26 -27.08 2.23
C MET A 1 0.65 -25.63 2.03
N ALA A 2 0.00 -24.70 2.73
CA ALA A 2 0.35 -23.28 2.68
C ALA A 2 1.77 -23.10 3.19
N ARG A 3 2.62 -22.36 2.48
CA ARG A 3 3.94 -21.96 2.98
C ARG A 3 3.71 -20.90 4.05
N THR A 4 3.48 -21.34 5.28
CA THR A 4 3.45 -20.48 6.48
C THR A 4 4.84 -19.86 6.64
N GLY A 5 5.05 -18.66 6.09
CA GLY A 5 6.32 -17.94 6.17
C GLY A 5 6.54 -16.89 5.07
N GLU A 6 5.86 -16.99 3.94
CA GLU A 6 5.88 -15.96 2.89
C GLU A 6 4.71 -14.99 3.15
N GLY A 7 5.00 -13.74 3.51
CA GLY A 7 3.98 -12.75 3.92
C GLY A 7 2.86 -12.50 2.89
N LEU A 8 1.83 -11.73 3.27
CA LEU A 8 0.68 -11.39 2.43
C LEU A 8 1.09 -10.92 1.02
N ALA A 9 0.58 -11.57 -0.02
CA ALA A 9 0.61 -11.06 -1.39
C ALA A 9 -0.52 -10.03 -1.64
N ILE A 10 -0.21 -9.03 -2.46
CA ILE A 10 -1.15 -7.98 -2.88
C ILE A 10 -1.47 -8.10 -4.37
N GLY A 11 -2.64 -7.60 -4.77
CA GLY A 11 -3.01 -7.41 -6.17
C GLY A 11 -2.83 -5.95 -6.56
N ILE A 12 -2.08 -5.68 -7.62
CA ILE A 12 -1.84 -4.33 -8.13
C ILE A 12 -2.40 -4.21 -9.53
N ASP A 13 -3.33 -3.29 -9.70
CA ASP A 13 -3.67 -2.76 -11.02
C ASP A 13 -2.71 -1.65 -11.41
N LEU A 14 -1.81 -1.93 -12.36
CA LEU A 14 -0.87 -0.95 -12.90
C LEU A 14 -1.47 -0.30 -14.14
N GLY A 15 -2.44 0.60 -14.00
CA GLY A 15 -3.07 1.27 -15.15
C GLY A 15 -2.20 2.32 -15.86
N THR A 16 -2.69 2.83 -16.99
CA THR A 16 -1.98 3.89 -17.75
C THR A 16 -2.04 5.24 -17.03
N THR A 17 -3.22 5.61 -16.52
CA THR A 17 -3.49 6.91 -15.89
C THR A 17 -3.55 6.79 -14.36
N TYR A 18 -4.09 5.69 -13.85
CA TYR A 18 -4.26 5.42 -12.43
C TYR A 18 -3.87 3.99 -12.12
N SER A 19 -3.29 3.79 -10.95
CA SER A 19 -2.99 2.50 -10.35
C SER A 19 -3.81 2.29 -9.09
N CYS A 20 -4.14 1.04 -8.79
CA CYS A 20 -4.95 0.65 -7.65
C CYS A 20 -4.34 -0.59 -6.99
N VAL A 21 -4.46 -0.72 -5.67
CA VAL A 21 -3.90 -1.85 -4.92
C VAL A 21 -4.96 -2.44 -3.98
N GLY A 22 -5.06 -3.76 -4.00
CA GLY A 22 -5.97 -4.52 -3.16
C GLY A 22 -5.26 -5.66 -2.43
N VAL A 23 -5.84 -6.09 -1.31
CA VAL A 23 -5.34 -7.21 -0.51
C VAL A 23 -6.51 -8.09 -0.06
N TRP A 24 -6.26 -9.40 0.08
CA TRP A 24 -7.21 -10.31 0.69
C TRP A 24 -7.03 -10.37 2.20
N LEU A 25 -8.03 -9.90 2.95
CA LEU A 25 -8.06 -9.89 4.41
C LEU A 25 -9.44 -10.31 4.91
N HIS A 26 -9.49 -11.08 5.98
CA HIS A 26 -10.76 -11.48 6.63
C HIS A 26 -11.79 -12.09 5.65
N ASN A 27 -11.33 -12.92 4.71
CA ASN A 27 -12.13 -13.55 3.66
C ASN A 27 -12.86 -12.59 2.70
N ARG A 28 -12.35 -11.37 2.55
CA ARG A 28 -12.81 -10.40 1.56
C ARG A 28 -11.63 -9.66 0.95
N VAL A 29 -11.88 -8.96 -0.14
CA VAL A 29 -10.90 -8.04 -0.73
C VAL A 29 -11.09 -6.66 -0.11
N GLU A 30 -9.98 -6.06 0.30
CA GLU A 30 -9.88 -4.67 0.71
C GLU A 30 -9.12 -3.88 -0.35
N ILE A 31 -9.76 -2.84 -0.90
CA ILE A 31 -9.09 -1.85 -1.76
C ILE A 31 -8.51 -0.76 -0.87
N ILE A 32 -7.20 -0.57 -0.95
CA ILE A 32 -6.46 0.25 0.01
C ILE A 32 -6.43 1.71 -0.46
N VAL A 33 -6.74 2.63 0.44
CA VAL A 33 -6.61 4.07 0.19
C VAL A 33 -5.16 4.52 0.33
N ASN A 34 -4.72 5.45 -0.51
CA ASN A 34 -3.41 6.07 -0.40
C ASN A 34 -3.36 7.11 0.73
N ASP A 35 -2.20 7.74 0.89
CA ASP A 35 -1.93 8.78 1.90
C ASP A 35 -2.76 10.07 1.73
N GLN A 36 -3.46 10.24 0.61
CA GLN A 36 -4.42 11.31 0.35
C GLN A 36 -5.88 10.87 0.53
N GLY A 37 -6.12 9.62 0.95
CA GLY A 37 -7.46 9.05 1.11
C GLY A 37 -8.11 8.57 -0.20
N ASN A 38 -7.36 8.52 -1.30
CA ASN A 38 -7.87 8.08 -2.60
C ASN A 38 -7.65 6.58 -2.79
N ARG A 39 -8.65 5.86 -3.32
CA ARG A 39 -8.52 4.42 -3.64
C ARG A 39 -7.69 4.14 -4.90
N THR A 40 -7.46 5.14 -5.72
CA THR A 40 -6.64 5.08 -6.92
C THR A 40 -5.57 6.15 -6.87
N THR A 41 -4.36 5.84 -7.32
CA THR A 41 -3.23 6.78 -7.34
C THR A 41 -2.83 7.06 -8.78
N PRO A 42 -2.64 8.32 -9.20
CA PRO A 42 -2.17 8.64 -10.55
C PRO A 42 -0.86 7.92 -10.90
N SER A 43 -0.75 7.35 -12.10
CA SER A 43 0.46 6.70 -12.61
C SER A 43 1.44 7.75 -13.16
N CYS A 44 1.86 8.66 -12.27
CA CYS A 44 2.64 9.84 -12.59
C CYS A 44 3.86 9.94 -11.67
N VAL A 45 5.02 10.30 -12.23
CA VAL A 45 6.28 10.48 -11.50
C VAL A 45 6.90 11.80 -11.91
N ALA A 46 7.24 12.66 -10.95
CA ALA A 46 7.91 13.93 -11.22
C ALA A 46 9.27 14.01 -10.53
N PHE A 47 10.21 14.66 -11.21
CA PHE A 47 11.56 14.88 -10.71
C PHE A 47 11.77 16.37 -10.55
N THR A 48 12.20 16.78 -9.35
CA THR A 48 12.51 18.18 -9.03
C THR A 48 14.02 18.34 -8.80
N ASP A 49 14.44 19.55 -8.46
CA ASP A 49 15.83 19.80 -8.07
C ASP A 49 16.16 19.23 -6.67
N THR A 50 15.15 18.83 -5.90
CA THR A 50 15.30 18.33 -4.54
C THR A 50 14.90 16.88 -4.41
N GLU A 51 13.75 16.47 -4.94
CA GLU A 51 13.10 15.20 -4.62
C GLU A 51 12.39 14.58 -5.81
N ARG A 52 11.93 13.34 -5.63
CA ARG A 52 11.06 12.65 -6.56
C ARG A 52 9.66 12.57 -5.96
N LEU A 53 8.66 12.92 -6.76
CA LEU A 53 7.25 12.84 -6.40
C LEU A 53 6.58 11.73 -7.20
N ILE A 54 5.68 10.97 -6.57
CA ILE A 54 4.93 9.88 -7.19
C ILE A 54 3.46 10.02 -6.84
N GLY A 55 2.56 9.77 -7.79
CA GLY A 55 1.13 9.78 -7.55
C GLY A 55 0.52 11.18 -7.57
N ASP A 56 -0.36 11.46 -6.61
CA ASP A 56 -1.08 12.73 -6.51
C ASP A 56 -0.13 13.93 -6.41
N ALA A 57 0.97 13.80 -5.66
CA ALA A 57 1.98 14.84 -5.55
C ALA A 57 2.62 15.20 -6.90
N ALA A 58 2.92 14.20 -7.73
CA ALA A 58 3.45 14.41 -9.08
C ALA A 58 2.39 15.05 -9.99
N LYS A 59 1.14 14.56 -9.94
CA LYS A 59 0.03 15.10 -10.76
C LYS A 59 -0.27 16.56 -10.42
N ASN A 60 -0.20 16.95 -9.15
CA ASN A 60 -0.53 18.31 -8.71
C ASN A 60 0.43 19.39 -9.23
N GLN A 61 1.70 19.06 -9.49
CA GLN A 61 2.72 20.00 -9.96
C GLN A 61 3.02 19.91 -11.48
N ASP A 62 2.31 19.06 -12.21
CA ASP A 62 2.59 18.72 -13.60
C ASP A 62 2.60 19.95 -14.55
N ALA A 63 1.77 20.95 -14.28
CA ALA A 63 1.67 22.17 -15.05
C ALA A 63 2.83 23.14 -14.77
N MET A 64 3.45 23.05 -13.60
CA MET A 64 4.61 23.86 -13.22
C MET A 64 5.92 23.24 -13.71
N ASN A 65 5.97 21.91 -13.82
CA ASN A 65 7.16 21.16 -14.21
C ASN A 65 6.85 20.09 -15.29
N PRO A 66 6.29 20.49 -16.46
CA PRO A 66 5.78 19.52 -17.43
C PRO A 66 6.87 18.66 -18.06
N ILE A 67 8.09 19.19 -18.21
CA ILE A 67 9.19 18.48 -18.89
C ILE A 67 9.84 17.38 -18.05
N ASN A 68 9.75 17.46 -16.71
CA ASN A 68 10.29 16.46 -15.77
C ASN A 68 9.18 15.68 -15.06
N THR A 69 7.95 15.77 -15.54
CA THR A 69 6.80 15.01 -15.04
C THR A 69 6.42 13.96 -16.07
N VAL A 70 6.65 12.70 -15.75
CA VAL A 70 6.43 11.55 -16.60
C VAL A 70 5.09 10.91 -16.25
N PHE A 71 4.27 10.70 -17.26
CA PHE A 71 2.98 10.00 -17.23
C PHE A 71 2.86 9.14 -18.49
N ASP A 72 1.84 8.30 -18.59
CA ASP A 72 1.63 7.36 -19.71
C ASP A 72 2.81 6.42 -19.99
N ALA A 73 3.67 6.16 -19.00
CA ALA A 73 4.83 5.26 -19.17
C ALA A 73 4.41 3.86 -19.65
N LYS A 74 3.19 3.43 -19.32
CA LYS A 74 2.58 2.18 -19.80
C LYS A 74 2.37 2.13 -21.32
N ARG A 75 2.29 3.27 -22.01
CA ARG A 75 2.28 3.32 -23.48
C ARG A 75 3.66 3.14 -24.10
N LEU A 76 4.74 3.33 -23.33
CA LEU A 76 6.13 3.15 -23.76
C LEU A 76 6.73 1.79 -23.38
N ILE A 77 6.24 1.19 -22.29
CA ILE A 77 6.81 -0.03 -21.73
C ILE A 77 6.83 -1.18 -22.76
N GLY A 78 7.98 -1.84 -22.91
CA GLY A 78 8.17 -2.97 -23.83
C GLY A 78 8.05 -2.66 -25.32
N ARG A 79 8.01 -1.39 -25.73
CA ARG A 79 7.98 -0.93 -27.13
C ARG A 79 9.37 -0.53 -27.63
N ARG A 80 9.49 -0.37 -28.94
CA ARG A 80 10.67 0.20 -29.59
C ARG A 80 10.48 1.69 -29.84
N PHE A 81 11.57 2.44 -29.82
CA PHE A 81 11.58 3.86 -30.11
C PHE A 81 11.08 4.13 -31.54
N SER A 82 11.45 3.29 -32.51
CA SER A 82 10.99 3.40 -33.90
C SER A 82 9.52 3.04 -34.14
N ASP A 83 8.80 2.48 -33.14
CA ASP A 83 7.39 2.11 -33.29
C ASP A 83 6.53 3.33 -33.67
N THR A 84 5.62 3.13 -34.64
CA THR A 84 4.76 4.23 -35.14
C THR A 84 3.90 4.85 -34.05
N SER A 85 3.42 4.04 -33.09
CA SER A 85 2.67 4.54 -31.93
C SER A 85 3.54 5.43 -31.03
N VAL A 86 4.79 5.02 -30.76
CA VAL A 86 5.73 5.79 -29.94
C VAL A 86 6.07 7.12 -30.62
N GLN A 87 6.40 7.09 -31.91
CA GLN A 87 6.67 8.30 -32.70
C GLN A 87 5.48 9.26 -32.75
N SER A 88 4.26 8.75 -32.66
CA SER A 88 3.04 9.57 -32.63
C SER A 88 2.81 10.19 -31.25
N ASP A 89 2.95 9.41 -30.17
CA ASP A 89 2.77 9.88 -28.80
C ASP A 89 3.82 10.88 -28.35
N MET A 90 5.07 10.73 -28.82
CA MET A 90 6.15 11.69 -28.53
C MET A 90 5.82 13.13 -28.94
N LYS A 91 4.89 13.32 -29.89
CA LYS A 91 4.42 14.66 -30.30
C LYS A 91 3.45 15.28 -29.30
N LEU A 92 2.90 14.48 -28.39
CA LEU A 92 1.87 14.85 -27.42
C LEU A 92 2.43 15.00 -26.00
N TRP A 93 3.57 14.38 -25.71
CA TRP A 93 4.22 14.45 -24.41
C TRP A 93 5.10 15.71 -24.25
N PRO A 94 5.08 16.34 -23.06
CA PRO A 94 5.96 17.45 -22.75
C PRO A 94 7.38 17.00 -22.37
N PHE A 95 7.53 15.78 -21.84
CA PHE A 95 8.82 15.20 -21.52
C PHE A 95 9.49 14.63 -22.77
N LYS A 96 10.83 14.60 -22.77
CA LYS A 96 11.61 14.17 -23.93
C LYS A 96 11.81 12.65 -23.90
N VAL A 97 11.51 11.99 -25.02
CA VAL A 97 11.87 10.58 -25.26
C VAL A 97 12.98 10.56 -26.31
N ILE A 98 14.01 9.74 -26.09
CA ILE A 98 15.17 9.56 -26.96
C ILE A 98 15.39 8.09 -27.27
N CYS A 99 16.08 7.82 -28.39
CA CYS A 99 16.49 6.46 -28.74
C CYS A 99 17.70 6.05 -27.88
N GLY A 100 17.53 5.00 -27.08
CA GLY A 100 18.59 4.34 -26.32
C GLY A 100 19.27 3.23 -27.13
N ALA A 101 20.01 2.38 -26.42
CA ALA A 101 20.56 1.15 -27.01
C ALA A 101 19.43 0.25 -27.54
N ASP A 102 19.71 -0.47 -28.63
CA ASP A 102 18.81 -1.46 -29.25
C ASP A 102 17.42 -0.92 -29.60
N ASP A 103 17.35 0.36 -29.98
CA ASP A 103 16.10 1.04 -30.31
C ASP A 103 15.11 1.09 -29.13
N LYS A 104 15.60 1.06 -27.89
CA LYS A 104 14.76 1.20 -26.69
C LYS A 104 14.38 2.66 -26.45
N PRO A 105 13.10 3.01 -26.21
CA PRO A 105 12.73 4.38 -25.86
C PRO A 105 13.20 4.70 -24.43
N MET A 106 13.97 5.78 -24.28
CA MET A 106 14.47 6.27 -23.00
C MET A 106 13.90 7.65 -22.70
N ILE A 107 13.48 7.87 -21.45
CA ILE A 107 12.86 9.11 -21.00
C ILE A 107 13.93 10.01 -20.40
N ALA A 108 14.18 11.16 -21.01
CA ALA A 108 15.20 12.11 -20.60
C ALA A 108 14.61 13.19 -19.69
N ILE A 109 15.07 13.24 -18.44
CA ILE A 109 14.61 14.18 -17.40
C ILE A 109 15.80 14.86 -16.73
N LYS A 110 15.55 16.00 -16.08
CA LYS A 110 16.51 16.67 -15.19
C LYS A 110 16.12 16.39 -13.74
N TYR A 111 17.05 15.83 -12.97
CA TYR A 111 16.88 15.54 -11.55
C TYR A 111 18.09 16.04 -10.77
N LYS A 112 17.88 16.85 -9.73
CA LYS A 112 18.96 17.46 -8.92
C LYS A 112 20.01 18.16 -9.79
N GLY A 113 19.57 18.97 -10.77
CA GLY A 113 20.47 19.67 -11.69
C GLY A 113 21.12 18.82 -12.78
N LYS A 114 20.99 17.48 -12.76
CA LYS A 114 21.67 16.56 -13.69
C LYS A 114 20.68 15.91 -14.66
N GLU A 115 21.10 15.75 -15.91
CA GLU A 115 20.33 14.94 -16.87
C GLU A 115 20.40 13.46 -16.49
N LYS A 116 19.26 12.79 -16.57
CA LYS A 116 19.10 11.34 -16.41
C LYS A 116 18.26 10.77 -17.54
N GLN A 117 18.56 9.55 -17.91
CA GLN A 117 17.80 8.77 -18.89
C GLN A 117 17.22 7.57 -18.14
N LEU A 118 15.89 7.45 -18.18
CA LEU A 118 15.16 6.40 -17.47
C LEU A 118 14.46 5.50 -18.48
N ALA A 119 14.53 4.19 -18.26
CA ALA A 119 13.73 3.24 -19.00
C ALA A 119 12.25 3.31 -18.52
N PRO A 120 11.27 2.99 -19.37
CA PRO A 120 9.85 2.93 -18.96
C PRO A 120 9.59 1.97 -17.79
N GLU A 121 10.37 0.90 -17.67
CA GLU A 121 10.32 -0.06 -16.57
C GLU A 121 10.72 0.59 -15.24
N GLU A 122 11.71 1.48 -15.24
CA GLU A 122 12.12 2.23 -14.04
C GLU A 122 11.02 3.20 -13.61
N VAL A 123 10.39 3.91 -14.54
CA VAL A 123 9.27 4.80 -14.19
C VAL A 123 8.09 4.01 -13.62
N SER A 124 7.76 2.88 -14.25
CA SER A 124 6.68 2.00 -13.79
C SER A 124 7.01 1.35 -12.44
N SER A 125 8.27 1.02 -12.18
CA SER A 125 8.69 0.48 -10.90
C SER A 125 8.52 1.49 -9.77
N MET A 126 8.66 2.79 -10.03
CA MET A 126 8.41 3.84 -9.04
C MET A 126 6.93 3.89 -8.65
N VAL A 127 6.02 3.75 -9.62
CA VAL A 127 4.58 3.64 -9.33
C VAL A 127 4.28 2.38 -8.52
N LEU A 128 4.89 1.25 -8.87
CA LEU A 128 4.76 -0.01 -8.11
C LEU A 128 5.33 0.08 -6.69
N VAL A 129 6.43 0.81 -6.48
CA VAL A 129 6.96 1.10 -5.14
C VAL A 129 5.93 1.86 -4.32
N LYS A 130 5.29 2.90 -4.89
CA LYS A 130 4.22 3.63 -4.19
C LYS A 130 3.04 2.73 -3.85
N MET A 131 2.64 1.82 -4.74
CA MET A 131 1.56 0.86 -4.48
C MET A 131 1.92 -0.11 -3.35
N ARG A 132 3.17 -0.60 -3.33
CA ARG A 132 3.69 -1.41 -2.21
C ARG A 132 3.67 -0.62 -0.91
N GLU A 133 4.18 0.61 -0.90
CA GLU A 133 4.23 1.45 0.32
C GLU A 133 2.85 1.73 0.90
N ILE A 134 1.86 1.98 0.05
CA ILE A 134 0.45 2.13 0.46
C ILE A 134 -0.02 0.85 1.17
N ALA A 135 0.25 -0.32 0.59
CA ALA A 135 -0.12 -1.59 1.20
C ALA A 135 0.66 -1.87 2.51
N GLU A 136 1.95 -1.58 2.56
CA GLU A 136 2.81 -1.75 3.74
C GLU A 136 2.35 -0.85 4.90
N ALA A 137 1.99 0.40 4.60
CA ALA A 137 1.45 1.33 5.58
C ALA A 137 0.10 0.85 6.15
N PHE A 138 -0.77 0.29 5.31
CA PHE A 138 -2.05 -0.25 5.74
C PHE A 138 -1.93 -1.54 6.56
N LEU A 139 -1.01 -2.44 6.18
CA LEU A 139 -0.84 -3.76 6.80
C LEU A 139 0.12 -3.76 8.00
N GLY A 140 0.90 -2.70 8.19
CA GLY A 140 1.93 -2.62 9.24
C GLY A 140 3.07 -3.65 9.06
N SER A 141 3.24 -4.22 7.87
CA SER A 141 4.23 -5.27 7.58
C SER A 141 4.78 -5.12 6.17
N LYS A 142 6.00 -5.64 5.93
CA LYS A 142 6.66 -5.57 4.61
C LYS A 142 6.02 -6.51 3.61
N ILE A 143 5.84 -6.02 2.38
CA ILE A 143 5.23 -6.78 1.28
C ILE A 143 6.30 -7.15 0.26
N LYS A 144 6.33 -8.45 -0.09
CA LYS A 144 7.28 -9.00 -1.06
C LYS A 144 6.60 -9.59 -2.29
N ASN A 145 5.43 -10.19 -2.14
CA ASN A 145 4.76 -10.90 -3.23
C ASN A 145 3.65 -10.03 -3.83
N ALA A 146 3.53 -10.02 -5.16
CA ALA A 146 2.47 -9.29 -5.83
C ALA A 146 1.98 -10.01 -7.09
N VAL A 147 0.68 -9.87 -7.37
CA VAL A 147 0.09 -10.11 -8.69
C VAL A 147 -0.08 -8.74 -9.36
N ILE A 148 0.43 -8.60 -10.60
CA ILE A 148 0.39 -7.34 -11.34
C ILE A 148 -0.44 -7.53 -12.62
N THR A 149 -1.29 -6.57 -12.92
CA THR A 149 -2.16 -6.61 -14.10
C THR A 149 -1.47 -6.09 -15.37
N VAL A 150 -1.88 -6.61 -16.52
CA VAL A 150 -1.52 -6.11 -17.85
C VAL A 150 -2.73 -6.15 -18.77
N PRO A 151 -2.80 -5.29 -19.80
CA PRO A 151 -3.80 -5.39 -20.86
C PRO A 151 -3.75 -6.77 -21.52
N ALA A 152 -4.92 -7.33 -21.85
CA ALA A 152 -4.97 -8.70 -22.38
C ALA A 152 -4.19 -8.81 -23.71
N TYR A 153 -4.24 -7.76 -24.52
CA TYR A 153 -3.55 -7.70 -25.81
C TYR A 153 -2.05 -7.29 -25.73
N PHE A 154 -1.46 -7.23 -24.53
CA PHE A 154 -0.02 -7.01 -24.39
C PHE A 154 0.80 -8.12 -25.05
N SER A 155 1.81 -7.70 -25.80
CA SER A 155 2.83 -8.57 -26.38
C SER A 155 3.77 -9.14 -25.31
N ASP A 156 4.55 -10.15 -25.69
CA ASP A 156 5.52 -10.80 -24.79
C ASP A 156 6.54 -9.80 -24.21
N SER A 157 7.02 -8.84 -25.01
CA SER A 157 7.98 -7.81 -24.56
C SER A 157 7.38 -6.90 -23.48
N GLN A 158 6.11 -6.52 -23.63
CA GLN A 158 5.41 -5.65 -22.67
C GLN A 158 5.11 -6.39 -21.36
N ARG A 159 4.74 -7.68 -21.44
CA ARG A 159 4.55 -8.54 -20.26
C ARG A 159 5.85 -8.70 -19.47
N GLN A 160 6.95 -8.99 -20.17
CA GLN A 160 8.26 -9.12 -19.53
C GLN A 160 8.72 -7.80 -18.92
N ALA A 161 8.62 -6.69 -19.63
CA ALA A 161 9.00 -5.37 -19.13
C ALA A 161 8.18 -4.95 -17.89
N THR A 162 6.89 -5.30 -17.84
CA THR A 162 6.05 -5.07 -16.65
C THR A 162 6.49 -5.93 -15.47
N LYS A 163 6.86 -7.20 -15.72
CA LYS A 163 7.41 -8.09 -14.70
C LYS A 163 8.76 -7.58 -14.18
N ASP A 164 9.60 -7.06 -15.06
CA ASP A 164 10.89 -6.46 -14.71
C ASP A 164 10.70 -5.19 -13.87
N ALA A 165 9.71 -4.35 -14.19
CA ALA A 165 9.34 -3.21 -13.36
C ALA A 165 8.95 -3.64 -11.93
N GLY A 166 8.21 -4.74 -11.79
CA GLY A 166 7.92 -5.34 -10.49
C GLY A 166 9.18 -5.80 -9.74
N ALA A 167 10.11 -6.45 -10.43
CA ALA A 167 11.39 -6.86 -9.84
C ALA A 167 12.22 -5.65 -9.38
N ILE A 168 12.30 -4.58 -10.19
CA ILE A 168 12.98 -3.33 -9.86
C ILE A 168 12.33 -2.65 -8.65
N ALA A 169 11.01 -2.76 -8.50
CA ALA A 169 10.27 -2.28 -7.34
C ALA A 169 10.54 -3.09 -6.06
N GLY A 170 11.29 -4.19 -6.14
CA GLY A 170 11.53 -5.11 -5.02
C GLY A 170 10.36 -6.06 -4.74
N LEU A 171 9.49 -6.29 -5.74
CA LEU A 171 8.38 -7.22 -5.66
C LEU A 171 8.73 -8.53 -6.39
N ASN A 172 8.45 -9.65 -5.76
CA ASN A 172 8.33 -10.95 -6.38
C ASN A 172 6.98 -11.04 -7.09
N VAL A 173 6.98 -10.87 -8.41
CA VAL A 173 5.78 -10.95 -9.24
C VAL A 173 5.37 -12.42 -9.40
N THR A 174 4.44 -12.88 -8.56
CA THR A 174 4.00 -14.29 -8.51
C THR A 174 3.12 -14.64 -9.71
N ARG A 175 2.41 -13.64 -10.26
CA ARG A 175 1.61 -13.78 -11.48
C ARG A 175 1.46 -12.44 -12.20
N ILE A 176 1.55 -12.50 -13.53
CA ILE A 176 0.98 -11.48 -14.40
C ILE A 176 -0.43 -11.93 -14.80
N ILE A 177 -1.43 -11.09 -14.58
CA ILE A 177 -2.83 -11.38 -14.92
C ILE A 177 -3.36 -10.38 -15.94
N ASN A 178 -4.18 -10.84 -16.87
CA ASN A 178 -4.85 -9.98 -17.84
C ASN A 178 -5.93 -9.13 -17.13
N GLU A 179 -6.00 -7.84 -17.43
CA GLU A 179 -6.98 -6.89 -16.87
C GLU A 179 -8.44 -7.37 -16.98
N PRO A 180 -8.96 -7.73 -18.17
CA PRO A 180 -10.33 -8.22 -18.28
C PRO A 180 -10.55 -9.57 -17.59
N THR A 181 -9.51 -10.41 -17.48
CA THR A 181 -9.57 -11.65 -16.70
C THR A 181 -9.69 -11.36 -15.20
N ALA A 182 -8.92 -10.39 -14.69
CA ALA A 182 -9.04 -9.96 -13.29
C ALA A 182 -10.44 -9.39 -13.01
N ALA A 183 -10.97 -8.55 -13.89
CA ALA A 183 -12.32 -8.05 -13.75
C ALA A 183 -13.38 -9.17 -13.80
N ALA A 184 -13.19 -10.19 -14.64
CA ALA A 184 -14.06 -11.37 -14.66
C ALA A 184 -13.99 -12.17 -13.35
N ILE A 185 -12.83 -12.28 -12.72
CA ILE A 185 -12.68 -12.88 -11.39
C ILE A 185 -13.47 -12.08 -10.35
N ALA A 186 -13.37 -10.75 -10.36
CA ALA A 186 -14.15 -9.90 -9.48
C ALA A 186 -15.67 -10.09 -9.70
N TYR A 187 -16.11 -10.15 -10.97
CA TYR A 187 -17.50 -10.41 -11.33
C TYR A 187 -17.99 -11.77 -10.83
N GLY A 188 -17.28 -12.83 -11.19
CA GLY A 188 -17.65 -14.20 -10.82
C GLY A 188 -17.67 -14.41 -9.31
N PHE A 189 -16.76 -13.77 -8.57
CA PHE A 189 -16.75 -13.81 -7.11
C PHE A 189 -17.95 -13.10 -6.49
N LEU A 190 -18.25 -11.86 -6.94
CA LEU A 190 -19.35 -11.06 -6.39
C LEU A 190 -20.73 -11.60 -6.78
N GLN A 191 -20.83 -12.33 -7.89
CA GLN A 191 -22.08 -12.91 -8.39
C GLN A 191 -22.20 -14.42 -8.12
N LYS A 192 -21.33 -14.99 -7.28
CA LYS A 192 -21.28 -16.45 -7.05
C LYS A 192 -22.64 -17.05 -6.63
N GLU A 193 -23.44 -16.33 -5.84
CA GLU A 193 -24.75 -16.81 -5.38
C GLU A 193 -25.86 -16.65 -6.42
N SER A 194 -25.68 -15.79 -7.43
CA SER A 194 -26.68 -15.49 -8.45
C SER A 194 -26.47 -16.24 -9.77
N ILE A 195 -25.28 -16.83 -9.98
CA ILE A 195 -24.95 -17.60 -11.17
C ILE A 195 -25.42 -19.05 -10.98
N ALA A 196 -26.58 -19.38 -11.57
CA ALA A 196 -27.04 -20.76 -11.71
C ALA A 196 -26.62 -21.30 -13.09
N GLY A 197 -25.65 -22.23 -13.12
CA GLY A 197 -25.14 -22.85 -14.35
C GLY A 197 -24.05 -22.03 -15.06
N ALA A 198 -23.70 -22.44 -16.28
CA ALA A 198 -22.71 -21.76 -17.10
C ALA A 198 -23.24 -20.43 -17.64
N LYS A 199 -22.45 -19.36 -17.50
CA LYS A 199 -22.72 -18.05 -18.11
C LYS A 199 -21.59 -17.61 -19.01
N ASN A 200 -21.94 -17.07 -20.18
CA ASN A 200 -21.01 -16.41 -21.06
C ASN A 200 -20.99 -14.91 -20.77
N VAL A 201 -19.83 -14.40 -20.39
CA VAL A 201 -19.65 -13.02 -19.95
C VAL A 201 -18.68 -12.33 -20.91
N LEU A 202 -19.09 -11.20 -21.46
CA LEU A 202 -18.20 -10.32 -22.19
C LEU A 202 -17.72 -9.20 -21.27
N VAL A 203 -16.41 -9.09 -21.10
CA VAL A 203 -15.78 -7.97 -20.39
C VAL A 203 -15.31 -6.96 -21.43
N PHE A 204 -15.79 -5.72 -21.31
CA PHE A 204 -15.42 -4.57 -22.11
C PHE A 204 -14.62 -3.60 -21.23
N ASP A 205 -13.31 -3.57 -21.40
CA ASP A 205 -12.39 -2.76 -20.61
C ASP A 205 -11.83 -1.60 -21.43
N LEU A 206 -12.32 -0.38 -21.17
CA LEU A 206 -11.85 0.84 -21.82
C LEU A 206 -11.23 1.77 -20.79
N GLY A 207 -9.91 1.70 -20.68
CA GLY A 207 -9.11 2.46 -19.73
C GLY A 207 -8.71 3.85 -20.23
N GLY A 208 -7.65 4.37 -19.62
CA GLY A 208 -7.02 5.65 -20.02
C GLY A 208 -6.15 5.54 -21.27
N GLY A 209 -5.54 4.37 -21.50
CA GLY A 209 -4.57 4.19 -22.57
C GLY A 209 -4.76 2.96 -23.46
N THR A 210 -5.53 1.98 -23.00
CA THR A 210 -5.73 0.67 -23.63
C THR A 210 -7.21 0.31 -23.65
N PHE A 211 -7.57 -0.50 -24.65
CA PHE A 211 -8.89 -1.06 -24.82
C PHE A 211 -8.77 -2.58 -25.00
N ASP A 212 -9.43 -3.35 -24.15
CA ASP A 212 -9.48 -4.81 -24.25
C ASP A 212 -10.92 -5.30 -24.20
N VAL A 213 -11.18 -6.39 -24.91
CA VAL A 213 -12.42 -7.16 -24.87
C VAL A 213 -12.06 -8.61 -24.63
N SER A 214 -12.73 -9.26 -23.70
CA SER A 214 -12.59 -10.70 -23.51
C SER A 214 -13.95 -11.34 -23.34
N LEU A 215 -14.13 -12.47 -24.00
CA LEU A 215 -15.32 -13.31 -23.86
C LEU A 215 -14.93 -14.55 -23.07
N LEU A 216 -15.64 -14.79 -21.97
CA LEU A 216 -15.34 -15.86 -21.02
C LEU A 216 -16.59 -16.67 -20.73
N THR A 217 -16.41 -17.92 -20.32
CA THR A 217 -17.46 -18.73 -19.71
C THR A 217 -17.14 -18.91 -18.23
N ILE A 218 -18.12 -18.65 -17.38
CA ILE A 218 -18.06 -18.83 -15.93
C ILE A 218 -19.01 -19.97 -15.55
N GLU A 219 -18.48 -21.07 -15.02
CA GLU A 219 -19.25 -22.26 -14.64
C GLU A 219 -18.64 -22.93 -13.41
N GLU A 220 -19.42 -23.13 -12.35
CA GLU A 220 -19.02 -23.88 -11.14
C GLU A 220 -17.65 -23.46 -10.55
N GLY A 221 -17.35 -22.16 -10.56
CA GLY A 221 -16.07 -21.62 -10.06
C GLY A 221 -14.92 -21.73 -11.07
N THR A 222 -15.14 -22.22 -12.28
CA THR A 222 -14.17 -22.16 -13.39
C THR A 222 -14.44 -20.94 -14.25
N ILE A 223 -13.41 -20.14 -14.50
CA ILE A 223 -13.41 -19.01 -15.42
C ILE A 223 -12.54 -19.38 -16.60
N GLU A 224 -13.15 -19.57 -17.76
CA GLU A 224 -12.46 -19.93 -19.00
C GLU A 224 -12.55 -18.78 -20.01
N VAL A 225 -11.41 -18.16 -20.33
CA VAL A 225 -11.32 -17.21 -21.43
C VAL A 225 -11.46 -17.98 -22.74
N LYS A 226 -12.47 -17.63 -23.54
CA LYS A 226 -12.68 -18.20 -24.88
C LYS A 226 -11.85 -17.45 -25.90
N THR A 227 -11.92 -16.13 -25.85
CA THR A 227 -11.22 -15.25 -26.79
C THR A 227 -10.92 -13.91 -26.16
N THR A 228 -9.86 -13.27 -26.64
CA THR A 228 -9.52 -11.89 -26.30
C THR A 228 -9.14 -11.11 -27.56
N ALA A 229 -9.45 -9.81 -27.58
CA ALA A 229 -9.07 -8.87 -28.61
C ALA A 229 -8.90 -7.49 -27.97
N GLY A 230 -8.16 -6.60 -28.61
CA GLY A 230 -7.97 -5.27 -28.04
C GLY A 230 -7.13 -4.36 -28.92
N ILE A 231 -7.00 -3.11 -28.46
CA ILE A 231 -6.19 -2.07 -29.06
C ILE A 231 -5.34 -1.48 -27.93
N THR A 232 -4.03 -1.75 -27.97
CA THR A 232 -3.07 -1.33 -26.92
C THR A 232 -2.73 0.16 -26.95
N HIS A 233 -3.39 0.93 -27.81
CA HIS A 233 -3.17 2.36 -28.02
C HIS A 233 -4.51 3.08 -28.32
N LEU A 234 -5.50 2.84 -27.47
CA LEU A 234 -6.81 3.49 -27.54
C LEU A 234 -7.38 3.64 -26.13
N GLY A 235 -7.74 4.85 -25.74
CA GLY A 235 -8.36 5.09 -24.43
C GLY A 235 -8.68 6.55 -24.15
N GLY A 236 -8.92 6.83 -22.86
CA GLY A 236 -9.29 8.15 -22.34
C GLY A 236 -8.39 9.31 -22.75
N GLU A 237 -7.08 9.08 -22.86
CA GLU A 237 -6.10 10.10 -23.26
C GLU A 237 -6.27 10.52 -24.73
N ASP A 238 -6.68 9.60 -25.61
CA ASP A 238 -6.93 9.93 -27.02
C ASP A 238 -8.16 10.83 -27.15
N PHE A 239 -9.18 10.60 -26.31
CA PHE A 239 -10.35 11.47 -26.24
C PHE A 239 -9.99 12.87 -25.74
N ASP A 240 -9.11 12.95 -24.73
CA ASP A 240 -8.60 14.22 -24.23
C ASP A 240 -7.77 14.95 -25.31
N ASN A 241 -6.96 14.22 -26.08
CA ASN A 241 -6.20 14.76 -27.21
C ASN A 241 -7.11 15.39 -28.28
N ARG A 242 -8.24 14.75 -28.62
CA ARG A 242 -9.22 15.34 -29.56
C ARG A 242 -9.79 16.66 -29.04
N MET A 243 -10.09 16.73 -27.74
CA MET A 243 -10.58 17.96 -27.11
C MET A 243 -9.51 19.06 -27.08
N VAL A 244 -8.27 18.72 -26.69
CA VAL A 244 -7.14 19.65 -26.69
C VAL A 244 -6.92 20.22 -28.09
N ASN A 245 -6.86 19.36 -29.11
CA ASN A 245 -6.68 19.79 -30.50
C ASN A 245 -7.82 20.70 -30.98
N HIS A 246 -9.06 20.43 -30.59
CA HIS A 246 -10.19 21.30 -30.88
C HIS A 246 -10.03 22.68 -30.21
N PHE A 247 -9.70 22.72 -28.93
CA PHE A 247 -9.59 23.98 -28.18
C PHE A 247 -8.34 24.78 -28.52
N VAL A 248 -7.23 24.15 -28.91
CA VAL A 248 -6.05 24.83 -29.47
C VAL A 248 -6.45 25.58 -30.76
N LYS A 249 -7.22 24.93 -31.64
CA LYS A 249 -7.73 25.56 -32.87
C LYS A 249 -8.68 26.71 -32.55
N GLU A 250 -9.57 26.55 -31.59
CA GLU A 250 -10.50 27.59 -31.17
C GLU A 250 -9.79 28.79 -30.51
N PHE A 251 -8.78 28.54 -29.67
CA PHE A 251 -7.96 29.58 -29.07
C PHE A 251 -7.25 30.40 -30.16
N LYS A 252 -6.63 29.71 -31.14
CA LYS A 252 -6.00 30.35 -32.31
C LYS A 252 -7.01 31.14 -33.15
N ARG A 253 -8.22 30.62 -33.34
CA ARG A 253 -9.29 31.30 -34.09
C ARG A 253 -9.72 32.59 -33.40
N LYS A 254 -9.95 32.55 -32.08
CA LYS A 254 -10.45 33.68 -31.26
C LYS A 254 -9.38 34.73 -30.96
N HIS A 255 -8.19 34.31 -30.57
CA HIS A 255 -7.14 35.20 -30.05
C HIS A 255 -5.97 35.41 -31.01
N LYS A 256 -5.96 34.73 -32.17
CA LYS A 256 -4.88 34.80 -33.19
C LYS A 256 -3.50 34.40 -32.68
N LYS A 257 -3.42 33.68 -31.55
CA LYS A 257 -2.20 33.16 -30.94
C LYS A 257 -2.21 31.64 -30.93
N ASP A 258 -1.05 31.02 -31.10
CA ASP A 258 -0.91 29.56 -31.19
C ASP A 258 -0.21 29.01 -29.95
N ILE A 259 -0.96 28.27 -29.13
CA ILE A 259 -0.46 27.69 -27.88
C ILE A 259 0.20 26.32 -28.07
N SER A 260 0.20 25.77 -29.29
CA SER A 260 0.74 24.42 -29.56
C SER A 260 2.23 24.26 -29.27
N ARG A 261 2.96 25.37 -29.07
CA ARG A 261 4.39 25.38 -28.76
C ARG A 261 4.70 25.65 -27.28
N ASP A 262 3.68 25.85 -26.45
CA ASP A 262 3.84 26.11 -25.02
C ASP A 262 3.43 24.88 -24.20
N PRO A 263 4.40 24.12 -23.64
CA PRO A 263 4.12 22.91 -22.88
C PRO A 263 3.26 23.17 -21.64
N ARG A 264 3.41 24.33 -21.00
CA ARG A 264 2.66 24.70 -19.79
C ARG A 264 1.21 25.00 -20.14
N ALA A 265 0.96 25.78 -21.18
CA ALA A 265 -0.40 26.07 -21.66
C ALA A 265 -1.10 24.78 -22.11
N LEU A 266 -0.41 23.93 -22.89
CA LEU A 266 -0.96 22.65 -23.32
C LEU A 266 -1.28 21.72 -22.15
N ARG A 267 -0.42 21.62 -21.13
CA ARG A 267 -0.69 20.78 -19.96
C ARG A 267 -1.91 21.27 -19.18
N ARG A 268 -1.99 22.58 -18.91
CA ARG A 268 -3.14 23.19 -18.23
C ARG A 268 -4.43 22.98 -19.00
N LEU A 269 -4.40 23.14 -20.32
CA LEU A 269 -5.55 22.88 -21.18
C LEU A 269 -5.95 21.40 -21.17
N ARG A 270 -4.99 20.47 -21.19
CA ARG A 270 -5.25 19.03 -21.11
C ARG A 270 -5.94 18.65 -19.80
N THR A 271 -5.44 19.11 -18.66
CA THR A 271 -6.07 18.87 -17.35
C THR A 271 -7.51 19.40 -17.32
N ALA A 272 -7.74 20.57 -17.92
CA ALA A 272 -9.08 21.12 -18.06
C ALA A 272 -9.96 20.31 -19.04
N CYS A 273 -9.40 19.76 -20.12
CA CYS A 273 -10.10 18.87 -21.06
C CYS A 273 -10.51 17.55 -20.39
N GLU A 274 -9.60 16.90 -19.63
CA GLU A 274 -9.90 15.67 -18.89
C GLU A 274 -11.07 15.89 -17.91
N ARG A 275 -11.03 16.99 -17.14
CA ARG A 275 -12.12 17.37 -16.24
C ARG A 275 -13.43 17.64 -16.99
N THR A 276 -13.35 18.33 -18.12
CA THR A 276 -14.50 18.63 -18.99
C THR A 276 -15.12 17.35 -19.54
N LYS A 277 -14.30 16.40 -20.02
CA LYS A 277 -14.72 15.07 -20.48
C LYS A 277 -15.50 14.34 -19.39
N ARG A 278 -14.95 14.26 -18.18
CA ARG A 278 -15.61 13.63 -17.02
C ARG A 278 -16.96 14.29 -16.70
N ASN A 279 -17.03 15.62 -16.73
CA ASN A 279 -18.28 16.36 -16.50
C ASN A 279 -19.33 16.06 -17.59
N LEU A 280 -18.91 15.93 -18.85
CA LEU A 280 -19.82 15.63 -19.97
C LEU A 280 -20.41 14.21 -19.89
N SER A 281 -19.78 13.29 -19.15
CA SER A 281 -20.40 11.98 -18.87
C SER A 281 -21.67 12.10 -18.02
N ALA A 282 -21.75 13.11 -17.14
CA ALA A 282 -22.93 13.35 -16.30
C ALA A 282 -23.88 14.43 -16.87
N THR A 283 -23.34 15.42 -17.58
CA THR A 283 -24.08 16.62 -18.03
C THR A 283 -24.12 16.74 -19.56
N ALA A 284 -25.18 17.35 -20.10
CA ALA A 284 -25.32 17.53 -21.56
C ALA A 284 -24.43 18.66 -22.12
N GLN A 285 -24.01 19.59 -21.26
CA GLN A 285 -23.12 20.70 -21.60
C GLN A 285 -22.33 21.14 -20.36
N THR A 286 -21.13 21.66 -20.58
CA THR A 286 -20.30 22.22 -19.52
C THR A 286 -19.41 23.34 -20.09
N THR A 287 -18.80 24.14 -19.22
CA THR A 287 -17.90 25.22 -19.61
C THR A 287 -16.48 24.88 -19.19
N ILE A 288 -15.57 24.84 -20.15
CA ILE A 288 -14.14 24.80 -19.89
C ILE A 288 -13.66 26.23 -19.59
N SER A 289 -12.94 26.41 -18.49
CA SER A 289 -12.35 27.69 -18.08
C SER A 289 -10.92 27.47 -17.61
N VAL A 290 -9.98 28.23 -18.17
CA VAL A 290 -8.58 28.26 -17.75
C VAL A 290 -8.09 29.69 -17.75
N ASP A 291 -7.88 30.23 -16.55
CA ASP A 291 -7.43 31.61 -16.35
C ASP A 291 -5.98 31.77 -16.81
N CYS A 292 -5.64 32.90 -17.41
CA CYS A 292 -4.29 33.21 -17.91
C CYS A 292 -3.66 32.02 -18.67
N LEU A 293 -4.41 31.37 -19.57
CA LEU A 293 -3.95 30.17 -20.27
C LEU A 293 -2.65 30.43 -21.04
N PHE A 294 -2.57 31.55 -21.75
CA PHE A 294 -1.40 31.92 -22.54
C PHE A 294 -1.25 33.45 -22.63
N GLU A 295 -0.06 33.97 -22.32
CA GLU A 295 0.26 35.42 -22.36
C GLU A 295 -0.79 36.31 -21.67
N GLY A 296 -1.28 35.88 -20.50
CA GLY A 296 -2.30 36.60 -19.71
C GLY A 296 -3.72 36.56 -20.26
N ILE A 297 -3.97 35.76 -21.31
CA ILE A 297 -5.30 35.60 -21.91
C ILE A 297 -6.05 34.45 -21.22
N ASP A 298 -7.22 34.74 -20.67
CA ASP A 298 -8.15 33.75 -20.17
C ASP A 298 -8.78 32.96 -21.31
N PHE A 299 -9.01 31.67 -21.10
CA PHE A 299 -9.73 30.83 -22.04
C PHE A 299 -11.02 30.31 -21.42
N GLN A 300 -12.16 30.68 -22.01
CA GLN A 300 -13.46 30.19 -21.60
C GLN A 300 -14.31 29.80 -22.83
N MET A 301 -14.84 28.57 -22.82
CA MET A 301 -15.72 28.06 -23.86
C MET A 301 -16.74 27.06 -23.31
N THR A 302 -17.97 27.12 -23.81
CA THR A 302 -18.96 26.07 -23.55
C THR A 302 -18.83 24.98 -24.61
N ILE A 303 -18.91 23.72 -24.18
CA ILE A 303 -18.94 22.54 -25.04
C ILE A 303 -20.11 21.64 -24.64
N THR A 304 -20.76 21.07 -25.65
CA THR A 304 -21.85 20.11 -25.45
C THR A 304 -21.33 18.68 -25.54
N ARG A 305 -22.06 17.75 -24.93
CA ARG A 305 -21.79 16.31 -25.04
C ARG A 305 -21.84 15.87 -26.50
N ALA A 306 -22.81 16.34 -27.28
CA ALA A 306 -22.92 16.04 -28.70
C ALA A 306 -21.67 16.47 -29.49
N ARG A 307 -21.07 17.61 -29.17
CA ARG A 307 -19.81 18.05 -29.81
C ARG A 307 -18.64 17.17 -29.40
N PHE A 308 -18.55 16.78 -28.12
CA PHE A 308 -17.53 15.82 -27.67
C PHE A 308 -17.67 14.46 -28.38
N GLU A 309 -18.90 13.97 -28.52
CA GLU A 309 -19.19 12.72 -29.22
C GLU A 309 -18.81 12.81 -30.70
N GLU A 310 -19.13 13.91 -31.37
CA GLU A 310 -18.74 14.14 -32.78
C GLU A 310 -17.22 14.10 -32.97
N LEU A 311 -16.45 14.71 -32.06
CA LEU A 311 -14.98 14.76 -32.12
C LEU A 311 -14.30 13.39 -31.95
N ASN A 312 -15.02 12.41 -31.39
CA ASN A 312 -14.48 11.10 -31.00
C ASN A 312 -15.24 9.91 -31.63
N MET A 313 -16.23 10.18 -32.48
CA MET A 313 -17.14 9.14 -33.02
C MET A 313 -16.40 8.05 -33.78
N ASP A 314 -15.33 8.40 -34.49
CA ASP A 314 -14.45 7.45 -35.17
C ASP A 314 -13.77 6.50 -34.17
N LEU A 315 -13.20 7.02 -33.09
CA LEU A 315 -12.58 6.22 -32.03
C LEU A 315 -13.60 5.33 -31.30
N PHE A 316 -14.82 5.84 -31.04
CA PHE A 316 -15.87 5.05 -30.41
C PHE A 316 -16.34 3.89 -31.30
N ARG A 317 -16.35 4.09 -32.62
CA ARG A 317 -16.65 3.01 -33.59
C ARG A 317 -15.52 1.99 -33.65
N GLU A 318 -14.28 2.44 -33.57
CA GLU A 318 -13.11 1.56 -33.52
C GLU A 318 -13.17 0.60 -32.32
N CYS A 319 -13.74 1.03 -31.18
CA CYS A 319 -13.97 0.13 -30.04
C CYS A 319 -14.95 -1.03 -30.32
N MET A 320 -15.82 -0.94 -31.33
CA MET A 320 -16.80 -2.01 -31.61
C MET A 320 -16.18 -3.17 -32.42
N GLU A 321 -15.12 -2.91 -33.18
CA GLU A 321 -14.47 -3.93 -34.00
C GLU A 321 -13.88 -5.07 -33.16
N PRO A 322 -13.15 -4.83 -32.04
CA PRO A 322 -12.71 -5.90 -31.15
C PRO A 322 -13.85 -6.73 -30.54
N VAL A 323 -15.02 -6.14 -30.29
CA VAL A 323 -16.20 -6.86 -29.79
C VAL A 323 -16.71 -7.85 -30.83
N GLU A 324 -16.81 -7.43 -32.09
CA GLU A 324 -17.17 -8.30 -33.21
C GLU A 324 -16.14 -9.42 -33.43
N ASN A 325 -14.84 -9.07 -33.33
CA ASN A 325 -13.75 -10.00 -33.50
C ASN A 325 -13.79 -11.10 -32.42
N CYS A 326 -14.00 -10.76 -31.14
CA CYS A 326 -14.16 -11.72 -30.06
C CYS A 326 -15.30 -12.71 -30.32
N LEU A 327 -16.49 -12.21 -30.67
CA LEU A 327 -17.66 -13.08 -30.94
C LEU A 327 -17.39 -14.02 -32.12
N ARG A 328 -16.79 -13.52 -33.19
CA ARG A 328 -16.44 -14.32 -34.37
C ARG A 328 -15.41 -15.40 -34.03
N ASP A 329 -14.36 -15.05 -33.29
CA ASP A 329 -13.30 -15.98 -32.91
C ASP A 329 -13.82 -17.06 -31.95
N ALA A 330 -14.76 -16.70 -31.06
CA ALA A 330 -15.42 -17.63 -30.15
C ALA A 330 -16.50 -18.47 -30.85
N LYS A 331 -16.86 -18.12 -32.09
CA LYS A 331 -17.98 -18.70 -32.84
C LYS A 331 -19.30 -18.59 -32.07
N MET A 332 -19.51 -17.43 -31.44
CA MET A 332 -20.68 -17.16 -30.61
C MET A 332 -21.55 -16.06 -31.21
N GLU A 333 -22.86 -16.24 -31.10
CA GLU A 333 -23.81 -15.21 -31.46
C GLU A 333 -23.96 -14.19 -30.33
N LYS A 334 -24.37 -12.97 -30.67
CA LYS A 334 -24.60 -11.89 -29.71
C LYS A 334 -25.63 -12.26 -28.63
N SER A 335 -26.62 -13.07 -29.01
CA SER A 335 -27.68 -13.60 -28.15
C SER A 335 -27.17 -14.61 -27.11
N SER A 336 -26.04 -15.25 -27.37
CA SER A 336 -25.43 -16.27 -26.50
C SER A 336 -24.52 -15.71 -25.41
N VAL A 337 -24.19 -14.42 -25.49
CA VAL A 337 -23.61 -13.70 -24.36
C VAL A 337 -24.73 -13.53 -23.34
N ASP A 338 -24.49 -13.78 -22.07
CA ASP A 338 -25.47 -13.57 -21.01
C ASP A 338 -25.32 -12.15 -20.47
N ASP A 339 -24.12 -11.83 -19.98
CA ASP A 339 -23.80 -10.59 -19.28
C ASP A 339 -22.71 -9.80 -20.02
N VAL A 340 -22.83 -8.46 -20.02
CA VAL A 340 -21.83 -7.53 -20.58
C VAL A 340 -21.30 -6.65 -19.46
N VAL A 341 -20.11 -6.97 -18.97
CA VAL A 341 -19.44 -6.27 -17.86
C VAL A 341 -18.57 -5.16 -18.42
N ILE A 342 -18.75 -3.93 -17.92
CA ILE A 342 -17.97 -2.76 -18.32
C ILE A 342 -16.96 -2.39 -17.23
N VAL A 343 -15.71 -2.14 -17.64
CA VAL A 343 -14.56 -1.87 -16.77
C VAL A 343 -13.73 -0.72 -17.35
N GLY A 344 -13.03 0.02 -16.50
CA GLY A 344 -12.21 1.15 -16.93
C GLY A 344 -13.00 2.45 -17.02
N GLY A 345 -12.41 3.54 -16.52
CA GLY A 345 -13.11 4.82 -16.32
C GLY A 345 -13.67 5.46 -17.59
N SER A 346 -13.17 5.13 -18.79
CA SER A 346 -13.69 5.65 -20.04
C SER A 346 -15.01 4.98 -20.46
N THR A 347 -15.37 3.83 -19.90
CA THR A 347 -16.70 3.23 -20.09
C THR A 347 -17.83 4.05 -19.48
N ARG A 348 -17.52 5.06 -18.65
CA ARG A 348 -18.51 6.02 -18.13
C ARG A 348 -19.05 6.97 -19.20
N ILE A 349 -18.48 6.99 -20.40
CA ILE A 349 -18.95 7.82 -21.51
C ILE A 349 -20.29 7.28 -22.01
N PRO A 350 -21.39 8.06 -21.95
CA PRO A 350 -22.73 7.58 -22.31
C PRO A 350 -22.81 7.05 -23.74
N LYS A 351 -22.08 7.65 -24.68
CA LYS A 351 -22.10 7.23 -26.08
C LYS A 351 -21.50 5.85 -26.29
N VAL A 352 -20.42 5.52 -25.56
CA VAL A 352 -19.78 4.20 -25.62
C VAL A 352 -20.73 3.13 -25.08
N GLN A 353 -21.37 3.40 -23.93
CA GLN A 353 -22.38 2.50 -23.36
C GLN A 353 -23.57 2.31 -24.30
N GLN A 354 -24.10 3.39 -24.87
CA GLN A 354 -25.19 3.31 -25.84
C GLN A 354 -24.81 2.44 -27.03
N MET A 355 -23.64 2.66 -27.64
CA MET A 355 -23.19 1.87 -28.79
C MET A 355 -23.04 0.39 -28.45
N LEU A 356 -22.55 0.07 -27.24
CA LEU A 356 -22.43 -1.30 -26.77
C LEU A 356 -23.80 -1.94 -26.51
N GLN A 357 -24.74 -1.21 -25.92
CA GLN A 357 -26.12 -1.66 -25.73
C GLN A 357 -26.82 -1.92 -27.06
N ASP A 358 -26.73 -0.97 -27.99
CA ASP A 358 -27.28 -1.08 -29.35
C ASP A 358 -26.69 -2.31 -30.05
N PHE A 359 -25.37 -2.54 -29.91
CA PHE A 359 -24.69 -3.71 -30.48
C PHE A 359 -25.27 -5.03 -29.95
N PHE A 360 -25.62 -5.09 -28.66
CA PHE A 360 -26.26 -6.24 -28.00
C PHE A 360 -27.80 -6.14 -27.96
N SER A 361 -28.41 -5.44 -28.92
CA SER A 361 -29.88 -5.37 -29.10
C SER A 361 -30.63 -4.83 -27.86
N GLY A 362 -30.07 -3.82 -27.20
CA GLY A 362 -30.66 -3.15 -26.05
C GLY A 362 -30.43 -3.85 -24.71
N LYS A 363 -29.55 -4.86 -24.66
CA LYS A 363 -29.17 -5.54 -23.41
C LYS A 363 -28.60 -4.55 -22.38
N GLU A 364 -29.04 -4.67 -21.14
CA GLU A 364 -28.51 -3.89 -20.02
C GLU A 364 -27.05 -4.25 -19.72
N LEU A 365 -26.20 -3.23 -19.49
CA LEU A 365 -24.79 -3.44 -19.17
C LEU A 365 -24.63 -3.63 -17.66
N CYS A 366 -23.81 -4.60 -17.25
CA CYS A 366 -23.54 -4.87 -15.85
C CYS A 366 -22.64 -3.78 -15.26
N ASN A 367 -23.21 -2.96 -14.37
CA ASN A 367 -22.55 -1.87 -13.66
C ASN A 367 -22.43 -2.13 -12.14
N ASN A 368 -22.66 -3.38 -11.73
CA ASN A 368 -22.65 -3.85 -10.34
C ASN A 368 -21.24 -4.00 -9.73
N ILE A 369 -20.19 -3.77 -10.51
CA ILE A 369 -18.81 -3.69 -10.04
C ILE A 369 -18.28 -2.29 -10.27
N ASN A 370 -17.47 -1.80 -9.34
CA ASN A 370 -16.78 -0.54 -9.53
C ASN A 370 -15.75 -0.64 -10.67
N GLN A 371 -15.98 0.12 -11.73
CA GLN A 371 -15.18 0.16 -12.96
C GLN A 371 -13.71 0.52 -12.75
N ASP A 372 -13.39 1.26 -11.67
CA ASP A 372 -12.03 1.72 -11.37
C ASP A 372 -11.29 0.79 -10.39
N GLU A 373 -12.00 -0.15 -9.75
CA GLU A 373 -11.45 -1.04 -8.71
C GLU A 373 -11.49 -2.52 -9.10
N ALA A 374 -12.36 -2.92 -10.05
CA ALA A 374 -12.62 -4.31 -10.44
C ALA A 374 -11.34 -5.10 -10.77
N VAL A 375 -10.42 -4.48 -11.50
CA VAL A 375 -9.16 -5.09 -11.93
C VAL A 375 -8.25 -5.39 -10.73
N ALA A 376 -8.01 -4.41 -9.85
CA ALA A 376 -7.24 -4.60 -8.63
C ALA A 376 -7.91 -5.61 -7.69
N TYR A 377 -9.25 -5.60 -7.65
CA TYR A 377 -10.04 -6.53 -6.85
C TYR A 377 -9.81 -7.98 -7.29
N GLY A 378 -9.90 -8.25 -8.59
CA GLY A 378 -9.60 -9.58 -9.15
C GLY A 378 -8.15 -10.00 -8.97
N ALA A 379 -7.20 -9.07 -9.13
CA ALA A 379 -5.78 -9.32 -8.88
C ALA A 379 -5.52 -9.72 -7.41
N ALA A 380 -6.23 -9.10 -6.45
CA ALA A 380 -6.12 -9.44 -5.04
C ALA A 380 -6.68 -10.84 -4.72
N ILE A 381 -7.78 -11.25 -5.37
CA ILE A 381 -8.29 -12.63 -5.30
C ILE A 381 -7.25 -13.60 -5.87
N GLN A 382 -6.68 -13.30 -7.05
CA GLN A 382 -5.65 -14.14 -7.65
C GLN A 382 -4.42 -14.26 -6.74
N ALA A 383 -4.03 -13.19 -6.06
CA ALA A 383 -2.95 -13.22 -5.06
C ALA A 383 -3.30 -14.16 -3.88
N ALA A 384 -4.53 -14.11 -3.38
CA ALA A 384 -5.01 -15.01 -2.34
C ALA A 384 -5.05 -16.48 -2.77
N MET A 385 -5.36 -16.74 -4.04
CA MET A 385 -5.34 -18.09 -4.62
C MET A 385 -3.94 -18.70 -4.63
N LEU A 386 -2.95 -17.90 -5.03
CA LEU A 386 -1.55 -18.34 -5.11
C LEU A 386 -0.94 -18.55 -3.73
N ASP A 387 -1.34 -17.74 -2.75
CA ASP A 387 -0.91 -17.89 -1.34
C ASP A 387 -1.67 -19.02 -0.61
N GLY A 388 -2.67 -19.64 -1.26
CA GLY A 388 -3.48 -20.71 -0.69
C GLY A 388 -4.46 -20.27 0.40
N ARG A 389 -4.85 -18.99 0.40
CA ARG A 389 -5.89 -18.44 1.29
C ARG A 389 -7.29 -18.53 0.69
N PHE A 390 -7.39 -18.80 -0.61
CA PHE A 390 -8.65 -18.96 -1.34
C PHE A 390 -8.49 -20.07 -2.40
N HIS A 391 -9.49 -20.95 -2.55
CA HIS A 391 -9.38 -22.16 -3.40
C HIS A 391 -10.60 -22.42 -4.28
N GLU A 392 -11.58 -21.52 -4.31
CA GLU A 392 -12.89 -21.81 -4.92
C GLU A 392 -12.97 -21.45 -6.40
N LEU A 393 -11.92 -20.86 -6.97
CA LEU A 393 -11.87 -20.48 -8.38
C LEU A 393 -10.74 -21.20 -9.13
N SER A 394 -11.00 -21.53 -10.38
CA SER A 394 -10.02 -22.02 -11.35
C SER A 394 -10.00 -21.08 -12.55
N LEU A 395 -8.81 -20.72 -13.03
CA LEU A 395 -8.64 -19.80 -14.15
C LEU A 395 -7.95 -20.51 -15.33
N LEU A 396 -8.58 -20.42 -16.49
CA LEU A 396 -8.04 -20.87 -17.78
C LEU A 396 -7.98 -19.68 -18.74
N ASP A 397 -6.80 -19.10 -18.91
CA ASP A 397 -6.57 -17.94 -19.80
C ASP A 397 -6.02 -18.39 -21.17
N VAL A 398 -5.85 -17.46 -22.11
CA VAL A 398 -5.37 -17.71 -23.47
C VAL A 398 -4.27 -16.73 -23.91
N THR A 399 -3.49 -17.09 -24.94
CA THR A 399 -2.57 -16.15 -25.61
C THR A 399 -3.35 -15.23 -26.57
N PRO A 400 -3.12 -13.89 -26.56
CA PRO A 400 -3.89 -12.96 -27.40
C PRO A 400 -3.49 -12.98 -28.88
N LEU A 401 -2.27 -13.41 -29.19
CA LEU A 401 -1.67 -13.35 -30.52
C LEU A 401 -1.02 -14.69 -30.87
N SER A 402 -1.03 -14.99 -32.17
CA SER A 402 -0.38 -16.14 -32.76
C SER A 402 1.14 -15.98 -32.69
N LEU A 403 1.84 -17.09 -32.40
CA LEU A 403 3.29 -17.17 -32.29
C LEU A 403 3.83 -18.11 -33.36
N GLY A 404 4.89 -17.68 -34.03
CA GLY A 404 5.40 -18.39 -35.19
C GLY A 404 6.84 -18.06 -35.54
N LEU A 405 7.32 -18.71 -36.60
CA LEU A 405 8.66 -18.55 -37.16
C LEU A 405 8.62 -18.02 -38.59
N GLU A 406 9.69 -17.35 -39.01
CA GLU A 406 9.93 -17.10 -40.42
C GLU A 406 10.50 -18.34 -41.12
N ILE A 407 9.87 -18.76 -42.23
CA ILE A 407 10.31 -19.95 -42.98
C ILE A 407 10.86 -19.65 -44.38
N ARG A 408 10.38 -18.59 -45.05
CA ARG A 408 10.77 -18.20 -46.41
C ARG A 408 10.64 -16.69 -46.58
N GLU A 409 11.76 -15.96 -46.65
CA GLU A 409 11.85 -14.53 -47.02
C GLU A 409 10.55 -13.74 -46.82
N ASP A 410 10.18 -13.49 -45.55
CA ASP A 410 8.95 -12.78 -45.11
C ASP A 410 7.70 -13.63 -44.81
N ASP A 411 7.65 -14.95 -45.02
CA ASP A 411 6.47 -15.77 -44.69
C ASP A 411 6.46 -16.29 -43.24
N MET A 412 5.37 -16.04 -42.49
CA MET A 412 5.17 -16.53 -41.12
C MET A 412 4.52 -17.92 -41.09
N SER A 413 5.17 -18.88 -40.42
CA SER A 413 4.60 -20.17 -40.03
C SER A 413 4.12 -20.13 -38.58
N VAL A 414 2.81 -20.27 -38.37
CA VAL A 414 2.20 -20.21 -37.03
C VAL A 414 2.33 -21.55 -36.31
N VAL A 415 2.97 -21.55 -35.13
CA VAL A 415 3.17 -22.73 -34.27
C VAL A 415 2.10 -22.80 -33.17
N ILE A 416 1.83 -21.66 -32.52
CA ILE A 416 0.76 -21.52 -31.52
C ILE A 416 -0.22 -20.47 -32.00
N PRO A 417 -1.45 -20.84 -32.41
CA PRO A 417 -2.47 -19.88 -32.80
C PRO A 417 -2.93 -19.01 -31.61
N ARG A 418 -3.38 -17.78 -31.89
CA ARG A 418 -4.09 -16.94 -30.91
C ARG A 418 -5.29 -17.65 -30.30
N ASN A 419 -5.67 -17.23 -29.10
CA ASN A 419 -6.70 -17.82 -28.25
C ASN A 419 -6.41 -19.28 -27.82
N THR A 420 -5.18 -19.77 -27.99
CA THR A 420 -4.76 -21.06 -27.40
C THR A 420 -4.65 -20.90 -25.89
N ARG A 421 -5.22 -21.86 -25.14
CA ARG A 421 -5.15 -21.90 -23.67
C ARG A 421 -3.72 -21.90 -23.16
N ILE A 422 -3.46 -21.19 -22.07
CA ILE A 422 -2.16 -21.13 -21.39
C ILE A 422 -2.25 -21.68 -19.96
N PRO A 423 -1.20 -22.33 -19.43
CA PRO A 423 0.07 -22.63 -20.09
C PRO A 423 -0.06 -23.71 -21.18
N THR A 424 0.81 -23.67 -22.19
CA THR A 424 0.81 -24.64 -23.29
C THR A 424 2.22 -24.90 -23.83
N LYS A 425 2.41 -26.07 -24.44
CA LYS A 425 3.64 -26.47 -25.12
C LYS A 425 3.30 -27.06 -26.49
N LYS A 426 3.95 -26.58 -27.55
CA LYS A 426 3.82 -27.09 -28.92
C LYS A 426 5.19 -27.35 -29.50
N GLU A 427 5.32 -28.45 -30.21
CA GLU A 427 6.53 -28.87 -30.92
C GLU A 427 6.20 -29.00 -32.40
N GLU A 428 7.07 -28.45 -33.24
CA GLU A 428 6.94 -28.50 -34.69
C GLU A 428 8.30 -28.76 -35.34
N GLU A 429 8.28 -29.51 -36.44
CA GLU A 429 9.48 -29.93 -37.14
C GLU A 429 9.79 -29.00 -38.31
N PHE A 430 11.01 -28.46 -38.31
CA PHE A 430 11.56 -27.63 -39.37
C PHE A 430 12.74 -28.32 -40.03
N VAL A 431 13.05 -27.98 -41.27
CA VAL A 431 14.17 -28.58 -42.01
C VAL A 431 15.05 -27.51 -42.65
N THR A 432 16.29 -27.85 -43.00
CA THR A 432 17.19 -26.93 -43.71
C THR A 432 16.59 -26.44 -45.02
N ASN A 433 16.77 -25.16 -45.31
CA ASN A 433 16.19 -24.50 -46.49
C ASN A 433 17.22 -24.31 -47.62
N ARG A 434 18.50 -24.61 -47.37
CA ARG A 434 19.63 -24.50 -48.31
C ARG A 434 20.51 -25.76 -48.26
N ASP A 435 21.16 -26.06 -49.38
CA ASP A 435 22.15 -27.13 -49.47
C ASP A 435 23.41 -26.76 -48.67
N ASN A 436 23.96 -27.72 -47.93
CA ASN A 436 25.16 -27.54 -47.11
C ASN A 436 25.06 -26.35 -46.13
N GLN A 437 23.85 -26.10 -45.61
CA GLN A 437 23.63 -25.12 -44.57
C GLN A 437 24.41 -25.55 -43.31
N ASP A 438 25.26 -24.68 -42.76
CA ASP A 438 26.13 -24.93 -41.60
C ASP A 438 25.65 -24.24 -40.31
N ALA A 439 24.70 -23.30 -40.46
CA ALA A 439 23.95 -22.69 -39.37
C ALA A 439 22.47 -22.45 -39.72
N ALA A 440 21.58 -22.64 -38.75
CA ALA A 440 20.14 -22.41 -38.89
C ALA A 440 19.65 -21.30 -37.97
N ASN A 441 19.04 -20.27 -38.56
CA ASN A 441 18.40 -19.17 -37.85
C ASN A 441 16.90 -19.42 -37.67
N PHE A 442 16.37 -18.99 -36.54
CA PHE A 442 14.97 -19.12 -36.16
C PHE A 442 14.42 -17.77 -35.69
N PRO A 443 14.02 -16.89 -36.63
CA PRO A 443 13.37 -15.63 -36.31
C PRO A 443 11.95 -15.87 -35.78
N VAL A 444 11.66 -15.42 -34.57
CA VAL A 444 10.38 -15.62 -33.85
C VAL A 444 9.54 -14.34 -33.93
N TYR A 445 8.27 -14.52 -34.30
CA TYR A 445 7.31 -13.42 -34.46
C TYR A 445 6.00 -13.67 -33.69
N GLN A 446 5.31 -12.57 -33.41
CA GLN A 446 3.98 -12.54 -32.82
C GLN A 446 3.04 -11.68 -33.66
N GLY A 447 1.91 -12.23 -34.11
CA GLY A 447 0.90 -11.51 -34.89
C GLY A 447 0.10 -12.38 -35.86
N GLU A 448 -0.89 -11.78 -36.51
CA GLU A 448 -1.85 -12.48 -37.38
C GLU A 448 -1.63 -12.23 -38.88
N ARG A 449 -0.62 -11.43 -39.26
CA ARG A 449 -0.34 -11.15 -40.67
C ARG A 449 0.41 -12.33 -41.28
N ALA A 450 0.18 -12.59 -42.56
CA ALA A 450 0.93 -13.62 -43.29
C ALA A 450 2.42 -13.28 -43.44
N ARG A 451 2.74 -11.99 -43.54
CA ARG A 451 4.12 -11.50 -43.72
C ARG A 451 4.76 -11.13 -42.38
N THR A 452 5.97 -11.62 -42.11
CA THR A 452 6.67 -11.43 -40.84
C THR A 452 7.03 -9.97 -40.58
N LYS A 453 7.33 -9.17 -41.61
CA LYS A 453 7.58 -7.72 -41.46
C LYS A 453 6.37 -6.92 -40.97
N ASP A 454 5.17 -7.45 -41.16
CA ASP A 454 3.92 -6.84 -40.70
C ASP A 454 3.51 -7.35 -39.30
N ASN A 455 4.32 -8.21 -38.70
CA ASN A 455 4.14 -8.77 -37.35
C ASN A 455 5.22 -8.26 -36.38
N ASN A 456 5.01 -8.50 -35.09
CA ASN A 456 5.96 -8.10 -34.06
C ASN A 456 7.12 -9.09 -33.97
N PHE A 457 8.35 -8.62 -34.18
CA PHE A 457 9.56 -9.43 -34.03
C PHE A 457 9.92 -9.58 -32.55
N LEU A 458 9.98 -10.83 -32.07
CA LEU A 458 10.28 -11.14 -30.67
C LEU A 458 11.76 -11.44 -30.42
N GLY A 459 12.46 -12.01 -31.40
CA GLY A 459 13.87 -12.38 -31.29
C GLY A 459 14.30 -13.41 -32.34
N ASN A 460 15.58 -13.69 -32.45
CA ASN A 460 16.14 -14.67 -33.38
C ASN A 460 17.24 -15.48 -32.72
N PHE A 461 17.29 -16.78 -32.96
CA PHE A 461 18.39 -17.61 -32.48
C PHE A 461 19.00 -18.50 -33.54
N GLU A 462 20.26 -18.86 -33.33
CA GLU A 462 21.05 -19.64 -34.27
C GLU A 462 21.49 -20.99 -33.67
N ILE A 463 21.38 -22.05 -34.47
CA ILE A 463 22.08 -23.33 -34.22
C ILE A 463 23.20 -23.45 -35.25
N THR A 464 24.44 -23.28 -34.81
CA THR A 464 25.64 -23.45 -35.65
C THR A 464 26.15 -24.88 -35.64
N GLY A 465 27.01 -25.23 -36.60
CA GLY A 465 27.69 -26.54 -36.64
C GLY A 465 26.75 -27.70 -36.92
N ILE A 466 25.74 -27.48 -37.75
CA ILE A 466 24.84 -28.53 -38.23
C ILE A 466 25.53 -29.36 -39.33
N PRO A 467 25.21 -30.65 -39.51
CA PRO A 467 25.84 -31.49 -40.54
C PRO A 467 25.58 -30.94 -41.94
N LEU A 468 26.62 -30.89 -42.78
CA LEU A 468 26.48 -30.52 -44.19
C LEU A 468 25.70 -31.61 -44.94
N ALA A 469 24.49 -31.28 -45.37
CA ALA A 469 23.61 -32.18 -46.11
C ALA A 469 22.80 -31.40 -47.16
N PRO A 470 22.19 -32.10 -48.15
CA PRO A 470 21.24 -31.48 -49.06
C PRO A 470 20.09 -30.80 -48.30
N LYS A 471 19.48 -29.81 -48.95
CA LYS A 471 18.28 -29.11 -48.46
C LYS A 471 17.21 -30.12 -48.04
N GLY A 472 16.65 -29.91 -46.84
CA GLY A 472 15.59 -30.74 -46.29
C GLY A 472 16.05 -31.99 -45.55
N CYS A 473 17.36 -32.31 -45.54
CA CYS A 473 17.87 -33.52 -44.87
C CYS A 473 18.10 -33.35 -43.36
N VAL A 474 18.49 -32.16 -42.90
CA VAL A 474 18.67 -31.89 -41.47
C VAL A 474 17.39 -31.30 -40.91
N SER A 475 16.89 -31.92 -39.84
CA SER A 475 15.63 -31.58 -39.19
C SER A 475 15.82 -31.06 -37.77
N PHE A 476 15.01 -30.09 -37.39
CA PHE A 476 14.99 -29.44 -36.09
C PHE A 476 13.63 -29.64 -35.44
N ASN A 477 13.60 -30.08 -34.19
CA ASN A 477 12.41 -29.99 -33.35
C ASN A 477 12.42 -28.63 -32.65
N VAL A 478 11.50 -27.74 -33.02
CA VAL A 478 11.33 -26.45 -32.38
C VAL A 478 10.14 -26.52 -31.43
N CYS A 479 10.38 -26.18 -30.17
CA CYS A 479 9.41 -26.18 -29.10
C CYS A 479 9.09 -24.75 -28.66
N PHE A 480 7.81 -24.40 -28.69
CA PHE A 480 7.24 -23.18 -28.12
C PHE A 480 6.52 -23.54 -26.82
N GLU A 481 6.90 -22.91 -25.72
CA GLU A 481 6.28 -23.07 -24.40
C GLU A 481 5.80 -21.71 -23.89
N ILE A 482 4.52 -21.58 -23.57
CA ILE A 482 3.95 -20.40 -22.94
C ILE A 482 3.58 -20.73 -21.50
N ASP A 483 4.08 -19.96 -20.55
CA ASP A 483 3.80 -20.15 -19.13
C ASP A 483 2.45 -19.52 -18.70
N ALA A 484 2.11 -19.64 -17.41
CA ALA A 484 0.88 -19.07 -16.86
C ALA A 484 0.86 -17.53 -16.78
N ASN A 485 1.97 -16.84 -17.09
CA ASN A 485 2.05 -15.38 -17.23
C ASN A 485 1.84 -14.93 -18.69
N GLY A 486 1.71 -15.89 -19.62
CA GLY A 486 1.70 -15.61 -21.05
C GLY A 486 3.09 -15.30 -21.62
N ILE A 487 4.17 -15.70 -20.93
CA ILE A 487 5.56 -15.44 -21.36
C ILE A 487 6.08 -16.64 -22.16
N LEU A 488 6.66 -16.36 -23.33
CA LEU A 488 7.13 -17.36 -24.28
C LEU A 488 8.58 -17.81 -24.01
N ARG A 489 8.81 -19.12 -24.11
CA ARG A 489 10.11 -19.78 -24.19
C ARG A 489 10.21 -20.58 -25.49
N VAL A 490 11.31 -20.43 -26.22
CA VAL A 490 11.53 -21.15 -27.48
C VAL A 490 12.83 -21.92 -27.41
N SER A 491 12.77 -23.20 -27.76
CA SER A 491 13.97 -24.03 -27.86
C SER A 491 13.96 -24.80 -29.16
N ALA A 492 15.13 -25.03 -29.73
CA ALA A 492 15.27 -25.91 -30.88
C ALA A 492 16.34 -26.97 -30.62
N GLU A 493 16.08 -28.17 -31.13
CA GLU A 493 16.97 -29.32 -31.07
C GLU A 493 17.15 -29.90 -32.45
N GLU A 494 18.40 -30.01 -32.91
CA GLU A 494 18.72 -30.72 -34.14
C GLU A 494 18.68 -32.23 -33.87
N LYS A 495 17.89 -32.98 -34.65
CA LYS A 495 17.51 -34.37 -34.32
C LYS A 495 18.66 -35.38 -34.44
N SER A 496 19.62 -35.19 -35.34
CA SER A 496 20.66 -36.19 -35.61
C SER A 496 21.82 -36.14 -34.62
N THR A 497 22.22 -34.94 -34.21
CA THR A 497 23.32 -34.69 -33.27
C THR A 497 22.81 -34.53 -31.83
N GLY A 498 21.51 -34.30 -31.64
CA GLY A 498 20.92 -33.96 -30.34
C GLY A 498 21.38 -32.58 -29.82
N LYS A 499 22.02 -31.76 -30.67
CA LYS A 499 22.49 -30.44 -30.31
C LYS A 499 21.27 -29.55 -30.06
N LYS A 500 21.10 -29.15 -28.80
CA LYS A 500 20.03 -28.26 -28.35
C LYS A 500 20.55 -26.86 -28.22
N ASN A 501 19.79 -25.89 -28.71
CA ASN A 501 19.89 -24.52 -28.27
C ASN A 501 18.53 -24.13 -27.68
N LYS A 502 18.53 -23.79 -26.39
CA LYS A 502 17.34 -23.35 -25.68
C LYS A 502 17.52 -21.90 -25.33
N ILE A 503 16.59 -21.06 -25.74
CA ILE A 503 16.65 -19.63 -25.47
C ILE A 503 15.36 -19.19 -24.80
N THR A 504 15.52 -18.42 -23.73
CA THR A 504 14.39 -17.72 -23.14
C THR A 504 14.32 -16.39 -23.89
N ILE A 505 13.15 -15.98 -24.38
CA ILE A 505 13.05 -14.72 -25.16
C ILE A 505 13.48 -13.50 -24.31
N SER A 506 13.55 -13.63 -22.99
CA SER A 506 14.20 -12.66 -22.09
C SER A 506 15.67 -12.35 -22.42
N ASP A 507 16.37 -13.20 -23.17
CA ASP A 507 17.80 -13.11 -23.43
C ASP A 507 18.14 -12.30 -24.71
N PHE A 508 17.14 -11.71 -25.40
CA PHE A 508 17.32 -10.98 -26.66
C PHE A 508 17.54 -9.46 -26.52
N GLU A 509 18.20 -8.89 -27.54
CA GLU A 509 18.52 -7.48 -27.70
C GLU A 509 17.26 -6.58 -27.60
N GLY A 510 17.37 -5.48 -26.84
CA GLY A 510 16.26 -4.57 -26.52
C GLY A 510 15.53 -4.85 -25.20
N ARG A 511 15.80 -5.98 -24.51
CA ARG A 511 15.29 -6.28 -23.16
C ARG A 511 16.33 -5.99 -22.08
N LEU A 512 15.87 -5.86 -20.83
CA LEU A 512 16.78 -5.61 -19.71
C LEU A 512 17.55 -6.89 -19.35
N SER A 513 18.88 -6.82 -19.42
CA SER A 513 19.75 -7.88 -18.91
C SER A 513 19.64 -8.00 -17.38
N LYS A 514 20.01 -9.14 -16.83
CA LYS A 514 20.04 -9.33 -15.36
C LYS A 514 20.94 -8.31 -14.66
N GLU A 515 22.04 -7.94 -15.30
CA GLU A 515 22.97 -6.91 -14.81
C GLU A 515 22.34 -5.52 -14.85
N GLN A 516 21.60 -5.18 -15.92
CA GLN A 516 20.85 -3.92 -16.01
C GLN A 516 19.75 -3.86 -14.94
N ILE A 517 18.98 -4.92 -14.75
CA ILE A 517 17.96 -5.01 -13.69
C ILE A 517 18.62 -4.82 -12.31
N LYS A 518 19.75 -5.50 -12.05
CA LYS A 518 20.48 -5.34 -10.78
C LYS A 518 20.95 -3.90 -10.57
N LYS A 519 21.44 -3.24 -11.62
CA LYS A 519 21.82 -1.82 -11.55
C LYS A 519 20.61 -0.93 -11.26
N MET A 520 19.47 -1.17 -11.92
CA MET A 520 18.23 -0.43 -11.68
C MET A 520 17.69 -0.65 -10.26
N ILE A 521 17.81 -1.87 -9.70
CA ILE A 521 17.48 -2.14 -8.29
C ILE A 521 18.37 -1.30 -7.37
N GLN A 522 19.68 -1.24 -7.61
CA GLN A 522 20.59 -0.40 -6.81
C GLN A 522 20.25 1.08 -6.91
N GLU A 523 19.86 1.56 -8.09
CA GLU A 523 19.39 2.93 -8.27
C GLU A 523 18.05 3.18 -7.56
N ALA A 524 17.12 2.23 -7.58
CA ALA A 524 15.86 2.27 -6.84
C ALA A 524 16.09 2.32 -5.32
N GLU A 525 17.03 1.54 -4.79
CA GLU A 525 17.45 1.58 -3.38
C GLU A 525 18.04 2.94 -3.01
N LYS A 526 18.85 3.54 -3.88
CA LYS A 526 19.37 4.90 -3.69
C LYS A 526 18.24 5.93 -3.62
N TYR A 527 17.29 5.88 -4.56
CA TYR A 527 16.14 6.80 -4.52
C TYR A 527 15.33 6.63 -3.25
N LYS A 528 15.12 5.38 -2.81
CA LYS A 528 14.43 5.12 -1.55
C LYS A 528 15.13 5.75 -0.35
N ALA A 529 16.46 5.66 -0.27
CA ALA A 529 17.22 6.30 0.80
C ALA A 529 17.08 7.83 0.77
N GLU A 530 17.10 8.44 -0.43
CA GLU A 530 16.85 9.88 -0.61
C GLU A 530 15.41 10.26 -0.16
N ASP A 531 14.41 9.46 -0.53
CA ASP A 531 13.01 9.69 -0.14
C ASP A 531 12.81 9.56 1.39
N GLU A 532 13.48 8.60 2.04
CA GLU A 532 13.48 8.44 3.50
C GLU A 532 14.15 9.62 4.22
N GLU A 533 15.24 10.15 3.67
CA GLU A 533 15.91 11.36 4.18
C GLU A 533 15.02 12.59 4.05
N HIS A 534 14.38 12.78 2.90
CA HIS A 534 13.39 13.85 2.70
C HIS A 534 12.21 13.73 3.66
N LYS A 535 11.70 12.51 3.89
CA LYS A 535 10.63 12.26 4.86
C LYS A 535 11.06 12.66 6.28
N LYS A 536 12.25 12.22 6.74
CA LYS A 536 12.78 12.60 8.06
C LYS A 536 12.92 14.11 8.21
N ARG A 537 13.40 14.78 7.16
CA ARG A 537 13.50 16.25 7.13
C ARG A 537 12.14 16.93 7.23
N ALA A 538 11.15 16.48 6.46
CA ALA A 538 9.80 17.02 6.51
C ALA A 538 9.14 16.79 7.88
N GLU A 539 9.31 15.61 8.48
CA GLU A 539 8.82 15.30 9.83
C GLU A 539 9.47 16.20 10.90
N ALA A 540 10.79 16.40 10.85
CA ALA A 540 11.50 17.29 11.77
C ALA A 540 11.04 18.75 11.61
N LYS A 541 10.89 19.23 10.37
CA LYS A 541 10.36 20.57 10.08
C LYS A 541 8.94 20.74 10.64
N ASN A 542 8.06 19.78 10.36
CA ASN A 542 6.67 19.81 10.85
C ASN A 542 6.62 19.74 12.38
N ALA A 543 7.50 18.97 13.02
CA ALA A 543 7.59 18.90 14.47
C ALA A 543 7.97 20.26 15.08
N LEU A 544 8.99 20.92 14.51
CA LEU A 544 9.41 22.27 14.91
C LEU A 544 8.28 23.30 14.71
N GLU A 545 7.65 23.30 13.54
CA GLU A 545 6.55 24.21 13.21
C GLU A 545 5.35 24.01 14.14
N ASN A 546 4.92 22.77 14.36
CA ASN A 546 3.85 22.44 15.29
C ASN A 546 4.20 22.83 16.73
N TYR A 547 5.44 22.62 17.16
CA TYR A 547 5.90 23.04 18.48
C TYR A 547 5.86 24.57 18.62
N ALA A 548 6.37 25.29 17.62
CA ALA A 548 6.35 26.75 17.59
C ALA A 548 4.92 27.31 17.67
N TYR A 549 3.98 26.77 16.89
CA TYR A 549 2.57 27.14 16.95
C TYR A 549 1.93 26.80 18.30
N LYS A 550 2.15 25.59 18.81
CA LYS A 550 1.64 25.17 20.11
C LYS A 550 2.13 26.10 21.22
N MET A 551 3.41 26.51 21.18
CA MET A 551 3.96 27.46 22.15
C MET A 551 3.32 28.83 21.99
N ARG A 552 3.21 29.37 20.78
CA ARG A 552 2.52 30.66 20.56
C ARG A 552 1.11 30.65 21.16
N ASP A 553 0.30 29.65 20.81
CA ASP A 553 -1.10 29.58 21.24
C ASP A 553 -1.21 29.39 22.77
N THR A 554 -0.32 28.57 23.36
CA THR A 554 -0.27 28.37 24.82
C THR A 554 -0.02 29.69 25.56
N PHE A 555 0.79 30.59 25.00
CA PHE A 555 1.22 31.84 25.63
C PHE A 555 0.36 33.06 25.25
N GLU A 556 -0.49 32.97 24.23
CA GLU A 556 -1.53 33.96 23.92
C GLU A 556 -2.71 33.90 24.92
N ASP A 557 -3.12 32.71 25.34
CA ASP A 557 -4.39 32.47 26.05
C ASP A 557 -4.32 32.53 27.59
N SER A 558 -3.23 33.06 28.15
CA SER A 558 -2.78 32.72 29.53
C SER A 558 -2.28 33.91 30.37
N LYS A 559 -2.35 33.76 31.71
CA LYS A 559 -1.93 34.75 32.74
C LYS A 559 -0.41 34.78 32.98
N PHE A 560 0.40 34.66 31.92
CA PHE A 560 1.85 34.76 32.07
C PHE A 560 2.33 36.20 32.31
N PRO A 561 3.47 36.40 32.98
CA PRO A 561 4.15 37.68 33.02
C PRO A 561 4.45 38.17 31.60
N GLU A 562 4.22 39.45 31.33
CA GLU A 562 4.45 40.02 29.99
C GLU A 562 5.90 39.89 29.50
N VAL A 563 6.85 39.80 30.44
CA VAL A 563 8.26 39.54 30.13
C VAL A 563 8.46 38.15 29.52
N ASP A 564 7.79 37.13 30.06
CA ASP A 564 7.89 35.76 29.55
C ASP A 564 7.10 35.59 28.26
N LYS A 565 5.92 36.21 28.14
CA LYS A 565 5.16 36.25 26.89
C LYS A 565 5.96 36.85 25.75
N LYS A 566 6.58 38.00 25.98
CA LYS A 566 7.41 38.67 24.98
C LYS A 566 8.61 37.81 24.58
N LYS A 567 9.29 37.19 25.55
CA LYS A 567 10.43 36.31 25.30
C LYS A 567 10.04 35.11 24.42
N ILE A 568 8.92 34.45 24.72
CA ILE A 568 8.43 33.31 23.94
C ILE A 568 7.97 33.74 22.54
N HIS A 569 7.24 34.85 22.44
CA HIS A 569 6.79 35.39 21.16
C HIS A 569 7.97 35.79 20.26
N ASP A 570 9.00 36.44 20.81
CA ASP A 570 10.21 36.80 20.07
C ASP A 570 10.98 35.56 19.61
N SER A 571 11.10 34.52 20.45
CA SER A 571 11.76 33.26 20.08
C SER A 571 10.97 32.46 19.04
N VAL A 572 9.65 32.37 19.19
CA VAL A 572 8.79 31.73 18.19
C VAL A 572 8.87 32.49 16.86
N GLY A 573 8.82 33.82 16.88
CA GLY A 573 8.98 34.66 15.69
C GLY A 573 10.32 34.43 14.99
N GLN A 574 11.41 34.33 15.74
CA GLN A 574 12.73 34.02 15.19
C GLN A 574 12.78 32.62 14.55
N VAL A 575 12.17 31.63 15.18
CA VAL A 575 12.06 30.27 14.63
C VAL A 575 11.19 30.25 13.38
N THR A 576 10.07 30.96 13.35
CA THR A 576 9.21 31.09 12.16
C THR A 576 9.95 31.76 11.00
N GLU A 577 10.62 32.89 11.26
CA GLU A 577 11.44 33.54 10.22
C GLU A 577 12.62 32.68 9.74
N TRP A 578 13.16 31.84 10.64
CA TRP A 578 14.20 30.90 10.28
C TRP A 578 13.64 29.76 9.42
N LEU A 579 12.47 29.20 9.78
CA LEU A 579 11.76 28.19 8.99
C LEU A 579 11.45 28.69 7.57
N ASP A 580 11.02 29.95 7.43
CA ASP A 580 10.72 30.57 6.15
C ASP A 580 11.96 30.71 5.25
N ARG A 581 13.10 31.05 5.86
CA ARG A 581 14.38 31.24 5.14
C ARG A 581 15.12 29.93 4.86
N ASN A 582 14.87 28.89 5.65
CA ASN A 582 15.65 27.65 5.64
C ASN A 582 14.78 26.41 5.34
N GLN A 583 13.91 26.51 4.34
CA GLN A 583 13.01 25.40 3.98
C GLN A 583 13.73 24.12 3.53
N LEU A 584 15.01 24.22 3.16
CA LEU A 584 15.84 23.11 2.69
C LEU A 584 16.90 22.64 3.70
N ALA A 585 16.87 23.13 4.94
CA ALA A 585 17.79 22.72 6.00
C ALA A 585 17.73 21.21 6.27
N GLU A 586 18.80 20.64 6.82
CA GLU A 586 18.85 19.22 7.15
C GLU A 586 17.96 18.87 8.34
N ALA A 587 17.60 17.59 8.47
CA ALA A 587 16.73 17.12 9.55
C ALA A 587 17.30 17.44 10.93
N ASP A 588 18.62 17.39 11.10
CA ASP A 588 19.28 17.70 12.37
C ASP A 588 19.29 19.20 12.65
N GLU A 589 19.38 20.07 11.63
CA GLU A 589 19.26 21.52 11.84
C GLU A 589 17.86 21.91 12.34
N PHE A 590 16.81 21.26 11.83
CA PHE A 590 15.45 21.44 12.36
C PHE A 590 15.33 20.96 13.81
N LYS A 591 15.97 19.84 14.17
CA LYS A 591 15.99 19.34 15.56
C LYS A 591 16.77 20.26 16.48
N ASP A 592 17.93 20.75 16.07
CA ASP A 592 18.74 21.69 16.86
C ASP A 592 17.94 22.97 17.15
N LYS A 593 17.20 23.49 16.15
CA LYS A 593 16.30 24.63 16.34
C LYS A 593 15.11 24.32 17.25
N MET A 594 14.61 23.09 17.22
CA MET A 594 13.59 22.62 18.15
C MET A 594 14.11 22.56 19.56
N GLU A 595 15.29 21.98 19.79
CA GLU A 595 15.95 21.92 21.09
C GLU A 595 16.27 23.33 21.63
N GLU A 596 16.69 24.26 20.77
CA GLU A 596 16.89 25.66 21.13
C GLU A 596 15.58 26.30 21.62
N LEU A 597 14.48 26.13 20.88
CA LEU A 597 13.17 26.65 21.28
C LEU A 597 12.67 25.97 22.56
N GLU A 598 12.80 24.65 22.68
CA GLU A 598 12.47 23.88 23.87
C GLU A 598 13.27 24.35 25.09
N SER A 599 14.55 24.67 24.94
CA SER A 599 15.40 25.15 26.05
C SER A 599 14.93 26.51 26.59
N ILE A 600 14.29 27.33 25.75
CA ILE A 600 13.74 28.64 26.12
C ILE A 600 12.35 28.48 26.73
N CYS A 601 11.51 27.62 26.14
CA CYS A 601 10.14 27.37 26.57
C CYS A 601 10.06 26.55 27.86
N SER A 602 10.93 25.53 28.03
CA SER A 602 10.87 24.57 29.14
C SER A 602 11.00 25.22 30.53
N PRO A 603 11.91 26.18 30.79
CA PRO A 603 11.98 26.86 32.08
C PRO A 603 10.73 27.70 32.40
N VAL A 604 10.12 28.30 31.38
CA VAL A 604 8.89 29.11 31.53
C VAL A 604 7.69 28.20 31.82
N ILE A 605 7.61 27.04 31.16
CA ILE A 605 6.63 25.99 31.44
C ILE A 605 6.88 25.31 32.80
N ALA A 606 8.15 25.14 33.21
CA ALA A 606 8.49 24.56 34.51
C ALA A 606 8.16 25.52 35.67
N ASN A 607 8.36 26.83 35.48
CA ASN A 607 7.87 27.86 36.41
C ASN A 607 6.34 27.84 36.50
N MET A 608 5.63 27.54 35.40
CA MET A 608 4.19 27.27 35.43
C MET A 608 3.85 26.02 36.25
N GLN A 609 4.66 24.97 36.24
CA GLN A 609 4.43 23.79 37.09
C GLN A 609 4.79 24.00 38.57
N GLN A 610 5.57 25.05 38.89
CA GLN A 610 5.87 25.47 40.26
C GLN A 610 4.86 26.51 40.80
N ASP A 611 4.27 27.37 39.94
CA ASP A 611 3.23 28.36 40.34
C ASP A 611 1.78 27.95 40.01
N ALA A 612 1.58 26.93 39.17
CA ALA A 612 0.34 26.16 39.08
C ALA A 612 0.60 24.80 39.73
N GLY A 613 0.48 24.76 41.06
CA GLY A 613 0.45 23.50 41.79
C GLY A 613 -0.60 22.57 41.17
N GLY A 614 -0.14 21.48 40.57
CA GLY A 614 -0.96 20.29 40.39
C GLY A 614 -1.55 19.91 41.76
N PRO A 615 -2.79 19.40 41.83
CA PRO A 615 -3.62 19.47 43.03
C PRO A 615 -2.98 18.67 44.17
N THR A 616 -2.18 19.34 44.99
CA THR A 616 -1.66 18.79 46.25
C THR A 616 -2.77 18.67 47.28
N VAL A 617 -3.94 19.28 47.01
CA VAL A 617 -5.10 19.33 47.89
C VAL A 617 -6.38 19.20 47.05
N GLY A 618 -7.27 18.25 47.38
CA GLY A 618 -8.57 18.09 46.72
C GLY A 618 -9.65 17.54 47.67
N THR A 619 -10.93 17.76 47.34
CA THR A 619 -12.06 17.14 48.04
C THR A 619 -12.60 15.98 47.20
N HIS A 620 -12.86 14.83 47.79
CA HIS A 620 -13.45 13.68 47.08
C HIS A 620 -14.94 13.56 47.43
N PRO A 621 -15.85 13.20 46.50
CA PRO A 621 -17.29 13.09 46.80
C PRO A 621 -17.63 12.10 47.92
N SER A 622 -16.80 11.09 48.16
CA SER A 622 -16.96 10.15 49.29
C SER A 622 -16.37 10.66 50.62
N HIS A 623 -15.72 11.82 50.59
CA HIS A 623 -15.11 12.47 51.73
C HIS A 623 -15.23 14.01 51.55
N PRO A 624 -16.46 14.56 51.59
CA PRO A 624 -16.70 15.97 51.24
C PRO A 624 -16.23 16.96 52.32
N ASP A 625 -16.14 16.51 53.57
CA ASP A 625 -16.00 17.41 54.73
C ASP A 625 -14.56 17.86 55.00
N HIS A 626 -13.55 17.10 54.54
CA HIS A 626 -12.14 17.45 54.71
C HIS A 626 -11.38 17.36 53.39
N LYS A 627 -10.29 18.14 53.32
CA LYS A 627 -9.37 18.14 52.19
C LYS A 627 -8.39 16.98 52.29
N LEU A 628 -8.11 16.36 51.15
CA LEU A 628 -7.15 15.27 50.99
C LEU A 628 -5.88 15.82 50.34
N GLU A 629 -4.73 15.53 50.94
CA GLU A 629 -3.43 15.98 50.45
C GLU A 629 -2.58 14.83 49.90
N LEU A 630 -1.89 15.05 48.80
CA LEU A 630 -1.00 14.02 48.25
C LEU A 630 0.29 13.92 49.08
N LYS A 631 0.48 12.78 49.76
CA LYS A 631 1.63 12.50 50.63
C LYS A 631 2.24 11.12 50.35
N THR A 632 3.54 10.99 50.55
CA THR A 632 4.28 9.74 50.27
C THR A 632 4.77 9.11 51.56
N TYR A 633 4.37 7.86 51.82
CA TYR A 633 4.79 7.11 53.01
C TYR A 633 5.41 5.75 52.64
N LYS A 634 6.37 5.30 53.46
CA LYS A 634 7.05 4.00 53.30
C LYS A 634 6.28 2.79 53.87
N LYS A 635 5.07 2.99 54.38
CA LYS A 635 4.24 1.91 54.96
C LYS A 635 3.06 1.59 54.03
N PRO A 636 2.63 0.33 53.89
CA PRO A 636 1.41 0.00 53.18
C PRO A 636 0.19 0.66 53.83
N TYR A 637 -0.86 0.89 53.06
CA TYR A 637 -2.17 1.33 53.53
C TYR A 637 -3.28 0.59 52.82
N THR A 638 -4.49 0.71 53.34
CA THR A 638 -5.70 0.30 52.64
C THR A 638 -6.40 1.56 52.15
N CYS A 639 -6.66 1.63 50.84
CA CYS A 639 -7.42 2.73 50.27
C CYS A 639 -8.88 2.67 50.76
N ASP A 640 -9.38 3.75 51.33
CA ASP A 640 -10.75 3.84 51.84
C ASP A 640 -11.82 3.82 50.73
N GLY A 641 -11.43 4.11 49.49
CA GLY A 641 -12.31 4.03 48.33
C GLY A 641 -12.48 2.61 47.81
N CYS A 642 -11.44 2.05 47.19
CA CYS A 642 -11.51 0.72 46.55
C CYS A 642 -11.28 -0.46 47.51
N LYS A 643 -10.85 -0.21 48.75
CA LYS A 643 -10.51 -1.21 49.78
C LYS A 643 -9.32 -2.11 49.46
N GLU A 644 -8.56 -1.78 48.41
CA GLU A 644 -7.31 -2.48 48.06
C GLU A 644 -6.10 -1.89 48.79
N GLN A 645 -5.09 -2.73 49.01
CA GLN A 645 -3.82 -2.30 49.56
C GLN A 645 -3.08 -1.39 48.56
N GLY A 646 -2.49 -0.31 49.06
CA GLY A 646 -1.60 0.58 48.33
C GLY A 646 -0.29 0.78 49.07
N PHE A 647 0.67 1.37 48.38
CA PHE A 647 1.96 1.74 48.95
C PHE A 647 2.43 3.09 48.37
N GLY A 648 3.36 3.77 49.06
CA GLY A 648 3.92 5.03 48.57
C GLY A 648 2.95 6.21 48.64
N SER A 649 2.88 6.95 47.53
CA SER A 649 2.11 8.19 47.36
C SER A 649 0.60 7.94 47.45
N ARG A 650 -0.10 8.70 48.30
CA ARG A 650 -1.53 8.58 48.56
C ARG A 650 -2.15 9.92 48.91
N TYR A 651 -3.42 10.11 48.59
CA TYR A 651 -4.19 11.25 49.07
C TYR A 651 -4.64 10.95 50.50
N ARG A 652 -4.19 11.73 51.48
CA ARG A 652 -4.48 11.52 52.90
C ARG A 652 -5.12 12.76 53.52
N CYS A 653 -6.15 12.55 54.33
CA CYS A 653 -6.69 13.58 55.19
C CYS A 653 -5.99 13.51 56.55
N ASP A 654 -5.36 14.60 56.99
CA ASP A 654 -4.68 14.64 58.30
C ASP A 654 -5.67 14.64 59.47
N GLU A 655 -6.90 15.11 59.26
CA GLU A 655 -7.91 15.26 60.31
C GLU A 655 -8.55 13.92 60.72
N CYS A 656 -8.75 13.00 59.78
CA CYS A 656 -9.44 11.73 60.02
C CYS A 656 -8.69 10.49 59.50
N SER A 657 -7.49 10.66 58.96
CA SER A 657 -6.67 9.58 58.36
C SER A 657 -7.33 8.84 57.19
N PHE A 658 -8.32 9.43 56.52
CA PHE A 658 -8.89 8.88 55.29
C PHE A 658 -7.86 8.89 54.17
N GLU A 659 -7.67 7.77 53.48
CA GLU A 659 -6.62 7.57 52.47
C GLU A 659 -7.17 7.05 51.14
N LEU A 660 -6.80 7.68 50.01
CA LEU A 660 -7.13 7.21 48.65
C LEU A 660 -5.89 6.99 47.80
N HIS A 661 -5.94 5.98 46.93
CA HIS A 661 -4.99 5.87 45.81
C HIS A 661 -5.11 7.08 44.89
N LYS A 662 -4.04 7.42 44.17
CA LYS A 662 -4.05 8.47 43.14
C LYS A 662 -5.19 8.26 42.12
N ASP A 663 -5.31 7.03 41.62
CA ASP A 663 -6.37 6.67 40.67
C ASP A 663 -7.77 6.62 41.29
N CYS A 664 -7.88 6.52 42.62
CA CYS A 664 -9.16 6.57 43.33
C CYS A 664 -9.58 8.00 43.67
N MET A 665 -8.65 8.98 43.62
CA MET A 665 -8.93 10.39 43.91
C MET A 665 -9.61 11.09 42.72
N PHE A 666 -9.19 10.77 41.49
CA PHE A 666 -9.72 11.38 40.28
C PHE A 666 -10.39 10.34 39.38
N ASN A 667 -11.63 10.01 39.74
CA ASN A 667 -12.45 9.09 38.98
C ASN A 667 -13.24 9.85 37.91
N THR A 668 -13.19 9.38 36.67
CA THR A 668 -14.10 9.86 35.62
C THR A 668 -15.40 9.09 35.73
N GLN A 669 -16.54 9.73 35.47
CA GLN A 669 -17.85 9.07 35.61
C GLN A 669 -18.01 7.88 34.64
N LEU A 670 -17.37 7.97 33.46
CA LEU A 670 -17.33 6.94 32.43
C LEU A 670 -15.87 6.73 31.98
N THR A 671 -15.56 5.51 31.52
CA THR A 671 -14.27 5.16 30.91
C THR A 671 -14.45 3.98 29.96
N SER A 672 -13.51 3.79 29.03
CA SER A 672 -13.37 2.59 28.18
C SER A 672 -12.00 1.94 28.41
N HIS A 673 -11.80 0.72 27.92
CA HIS A 673 -10.51 0.02 27.97
C HIS A 673 -10.30 -0.82 26.71
N ASP A 674 -9.09 -0.83 26.14
CA ASP A 674 -8.78 -1.42 24.83
C ASP A 674 -9.12 -2.92 24.73
N PHE A 675 -8.99 -3.68 25.82
CA PHE A 675 -9.33 -5.12 25.85
C PHE A 675 -10.83 -5.44 25.82
N TYR A 676 -11.66 -4.40 25.94
CA TYR A 676 -13.11 -4.49 25.98
C TYR A 676 -13.71 -3.48 25.00
N GLU A 677 -13.41 -3.66 23.72
CA GLU A 677 -13.95 -2.85 22.63
C GLU A 677 -15.49 -2.85 22.67
N GLY A 678 -16.10 -1.66 22.61
CA GLY A 678 -17.54 -1.48 22.76
C GLY A 678 -18.06 -1.40 24.21
N CYS A 679 -17.24 -1.71 25.23
CA CYS A 679 -17.64 -1.58 26.63
C CYS A 679 -17.42 -0.15 27.15
N ILE A 680 -18.50 0.46 27.67
CA ILE A 680 -18.42 1.68 28.47
C ILE A 680 -18.57 1.27 29.94
N PHE A 681 -17.55 1.56 30.74
CA PHE A 681 -17.55 1.32 32.18
C PHE A 681 -17.97 2.57 32.93
N LYS A 682 -18.93 2.42 33.83
CA LYS A 682 -19.42 3.50 34.70
C LYS A 682 -18.81 3.37 36.09
N PHE A 683 -18.39 4.49 36.66
CA PHE A 683 -17.86 4.52 38.02
C PHE A 683 -18.97 4.42 39.06
N PHE A 684 -18.75 3.61 40.09
CA PHE A 684 -19.62 3.48 41.26
C PHE A 684 -18.78 3.59 42.55
N ASN A 685 -19.29 4.34 43.51
CA ASN A 685 -18.69 4.49 44.84
C ASN A 685 -18.97 3.30 45.77
N GLN A 686 -19.96 2.47 45.44
CA GLN A 686 -20.31 1.21 46.11
C GLN A 686 -20.92 0.25 45.08
N GLN A 687 -20.78 -1.06 45.30
CA GLN A 687 -21.25 -2.08 44.36
C GLN A 687 -22.79 -2.06 44.22
N PRO A 688 -23.34 -1.86 43.00
CA PRO A 688 -24.78 -1.74 42.80
C PRO A 688 -25.54 -3.08 42.87
N ASN A 689 -24.89 -4.23 42.63
CA ASN A 689 -25.51 -5.57 42.60
C ASN A 689 -24.55 -6.69 43.07
N LYS A 690 -25.04 -7.70 43.81
CA LYS A 690 -24.28 -8.86 44.38
C LYS A 690 -23.68 -9.86 43.37
N PHE A 691 -23.78 -9.61 42.06
CA PHE A 691 -23.41 -10.59 41.03
C PHE A 691 -21.96 -10.49 40.53
N PHE A 692 -21.26 -9.38 40.78
CA PHE A 692 -19.91 -9.13 40.23
C PHE A 692 -18.86 -9.17 41.33
N ASN A 693 -18.41 -10.38 41.69
CA ASN A 693 -17.58 -10.56 42.89
C ASN A 693 -16.07 -10.44 42.63
N SER A 694 -15.62 -10.17 41.40
CA SER A 694 -14.19 -10.06 41.09
C SER A 694 -13.91 -9.13 39.90
N CYS A 695 -12.79 -8.41 39.98
CA CYS A 695 -12.25 -7.57 38.92
C CYS A 695 -11.73 -8.42 37.77
N ASP A 696 -12.17 -8.16 36.54
CA ASP A 696 -11.77 -8.92 35.35
C ASP A 696 -10.31 -8.70 34.93
N ALA A 697 -9.63 -7.69 35.48
CA ALA A 697 -8.21 -7.45 35.21
C ALA A 697 -7.30 -8.20 36.19
N CYS A 698 -7.51 -8.06 37.50
CA CYS A 698 -6.63 -8.67 38.51
C CYS A 698 -7.21 -9.92 39.18
N GLY A 699 -8.48 -10.25 38.96
CA GLY A 699 -9.16 -11.38 39.60
C GLY A 699 -9.52 -11.19 41.07
N LYS A 700 -9.14 -10.07 41.72
CA LYS A 700 -9.45 -9.80 43.13
C LYS A 700 -10.90 -9.39 43.34
N ALA A 701 -11.42 -9.62 44.54
CA ALA A 701 -12.76 -9.18 44.91
C ALA A 701 -12.91 -7.66 44.87
N VAL A 702 -14.08 -7.20 44.44
CA VAL A 702 -14.38 -5.77 44.33
C VAL A 702 -15.26 -5.36 45.50
N ASN A 703 -14.67 -4.72 46.51
CA ASN A 703 -15.32 -4.44 47.81
C ASN A 703 -15.62 -2.95 48.06
N GLY A 704 -15.40 -2.09 47.08
CA GLY A 704 -15.52 -0.64 47.21
C GLY A 704 -15.72 0.04 45.86
N PHE A 705 -14.97 1.11 45.60
CA PHE A 705 -14.99 1.80 44.31
C PHE A 705 -14.72 0.86 43.15
N LEU A 706 -15.55 0.93 42.11
CA LEU A 706 -15.42 0.10 40.92
C LEU A 706 -15.87 0.80 39.65
N TYR A 707 -15.38 0.29 38.54
CA TYR A 707 -15.89 0.55 37.20
C TYR A 707 -16.68 -0.67 36.75
N LEU A 708 -17.95 -0.49 36.40
CA LEU A 708 -18.85 -1.57 35.96
C LEU A 708 -19.36 -1.26 34.54
N CYS A 709 -19.15 -2.19 33.63
CA CYS A 709 -19.86 -2.24 32.37
C CYS A 709 -21.08 -3.14 32.55
N GLU A 710 -22.26 -2.55 32.72
CA GLU A 710 -23.51 -3.29 32.99
C GLU A 710 -23.92 -4.18 31.81
N ALA A 711 -23.66 -3.73 30.57
CA ALA A 711 -24.03 -4.46 29.35
C ALA A 711 -23.32 -5.82 29.24
N GLU A 712 -22.01 -5.86 29.55
CA GLU A 712 -21.17 -7.05 29.39
C GLU A 712 -20.87 -7.75 30.72
N GLY A 713 -21.40 -7.22 31.83
CA GLY A 713 -21.19 -7.77 33.16
C GLY A 713 -19.72 -7.79 33.60
N LYS A 714 -18.96 -6.76 33.21
CA LYS A 714 -17.51 -6.65 33.47
C LYS A 714 -17.21 -5.62 34.53
N SER A 715 -16.32 -5.94 35.46
CA SER A 715 -15.92 -5.05 36.55
C SER A 715 -14.41 -4.86 36.64
N LEU A 716 -13.98 -3.62 36.94
CA LEU A 716 -12.58 -3.27 37.11
C LEU A 716 -12.39 -2.45 38.39
N HIS A 717 -11.30 -2.70 39.12
CA HIS A 717 -10.85 -1.74 40.14
C HIS A 717 -10.37 -0.45 39.45
N PRO A 718 -10.51 0.73 40.09
CA PRO A 718 -10.00 1.99 39.53
C PRO A 718 -8.52 1.94 39.16
N CYS A 719 -7.68 1.27 39.95
CA CYS A 719 -6.26 1.08 39.67
C CYS A 719 -5.98 0.11 38.51
N CYS A 720 -6.87 -0.83 38.23
CA CYS A 720 -6.71 -1.80 37.14
C CYS A 720 -7.10 -1.21 35.78
N ARG A 721 -7.89 -0.12 35.76
CA ARG A 721 -8.29 0.55 34.53
C ARG A 721 -7.12 1.25 33.81
N ASN A 722 -6.11 1.67 34.57
CA ASN A 722 -4.99 2.48 34.09
C ASN A 722 -3.70 1.66 33.94
N LEU A 723 -3.79 0.33 33.85
CA LEU A 723 -2.63 -0.52 33.62
C LEU A 723 -2.01 -0.17 32.26
N LYS A 724 -0.69 0.02 32.21
CA LYS A 724 0.01 0.27 30.94
C LYS A 724 -0.09 -0.94 30.01
N ASN A 725 -0.42 -0.71 28.75
CA ASN A 725 -0.42 -1.74 27.71
C ASN A 725 0.97 -2.35 27.48
N ALA A 726 2.05 -1.60 27.75
CA ALA A 726 3.42 -2.09 27.64
C ALA A 726 4.33 -1.52 28.76
N ILE A 727 5.21 -2.36 29.29
CA ILE A 727 6.24 -2.03 30.27
C ILE A 727 7.61 -2.41 29.69
N CYS A 728 8.45 -1.42 29.40
CA CYS A 728 9.81 -1.65 28.94
C CYS A 728 10.77 -1.75 30.14
N VAL A 729 11.59 -2.79 30.16
CA VAL A 729 12.53 -3.11 31.22
C VAL A 729 13.94 -3.08 30.63
N GLN A 730 14.78 -2.15 31.09
CA GLN A 730 16.17 -2.05 30.63
C GLN A 730 17.07 -3.02 31.41
N GLY A 731 17.83 -3.86 30.71
CA GLY A 731 18.88 -4.66 31.32
C GLY A 731 20.03 -3.77 31.82
N GLY A 732 20.33 -3.83 33.12
CA GLY A 732 21.40 -3.02 33.72
C GLY A 732 22.81 -3.56 33.43
N LYS A 733 23.74 -2.70 32.99
CA LYS A 733 25.19 -2.99 32.97
C LYS A 733 25.73 -3.05 34.40
N GLY A 734 26.00 -4.24 34.91
CA GLY A 734 26.65 -4.43 36.21
C GLY A 734 28.17 -4.51 36.09
N ASN A 735 28.91 -3.75 36.89
CA ASN A 735 30.35 -3.95 37.08
C ASN A 735 30.59 -5.19 37.96
N GLY A 736 30.85 -6.36 37.37
CA GLY A 736 31.21 -7.58 38.10
C GLY A 736 31.29 -8.84 37.22
N LYS A 737 32.10 -9.83 37.65
CA LYS A 737 32.60 -10.96 36.84
C LYS A 737 31.61 -12.09 36.48
N ASP A 738 30.36 -12.05 36.92
CA ASP A 738 29.38 -13.13 36.64
C ASP A 738 27.98 -12.59 36.33
N LYS A 739 27.71 -12.04 35.12
CA LYS A 739 26.33 -11.95 34.57
C LYS A 739 26.31 -11.94 33.04
N GLU A 740 25.58 -12.89 32.46
CA GLU A 740 25.04 -12.81 31.08
C GLU A 740 24.14 -11.58 30.91
N GLU A 741 24.27 -10.93 29.75
CA GLU A 741 23.53 -9.75 29.29
C GLU A 741 22.14 -10.15 28.75
N PHE A 742 21.12 -9.34 28.99
CA PHE A 742 19.89 -9.37 28.20
C PHE A 742 19.59 -7.96 27.66
N GLU A 743 19.24 -7.87 26.37
CA GLU A 743 18.77 -6.64 25.73
C GLU A 743 17.45 -6.17 26.38
N SER A 744 17.11 -4.88 26.25
CA SER A 744 15.86 -4.34 26.81
C SER A 744 14.65 -5.23 26.48
N LEU A 745 13.88 -5.58 27.51
CA LEU A 745 12.76 -6.51 27.42
C LEU A 745 11.45 -5.75 27.63
N THR A 746 10.57 -5.76 26.63
CA THR A 746 9.23 -5.18 26.75
C THR A 746 8.22 -6.26 27.11
N PHE A 747 7.39 -5.96 28.10
CA PHE A 747 6.25 -6.78 28.50
C PHE A 747 4.96 -6.12 28.05
N GLN A 748 4.16 -6.83 27.27
CA GLN A 748 2.85 -6.39 26.85
C GLN A 748 1.75 -6.97 27.74
N LEU A 749 0.72 -6.19 28.00
CA LEU A 749 -0.46 -6.64 28.70
C LEU A 749 -1.30 -7.53 27.76
N HIS A 750 -1.83 -8.64 28.27
CA HIS A 750 -2.67 -9.58 27.55
C HIS A 750 -3.89 -9.97 28.39
N LYS A 751 -5.00 -10.24 27.71
CA LYS A 751 -6.30 -10.60 28.34
C LYS A 751 -6.31 -12.01 28.94
N GLN A 752 -5.43 -12.90 28.49
CA GLN A 752 -5.29 -14.29 28.96
C GLN A 752 -3.82 -14.67 29.06
N MET A 753 -3.50 -15.61 29.96
CA MET A 753 -2.17 -16.19 30.10
C MET A 753 -1.81 -17.05 28.89
N LEU A 754 -0.59 -16.83 28.37
CA LEU A 754 0.00 -17.61 27.28
C LEU A 754 1.02 -18.63 27.78
N GLY A 755 1.34 -18.63 29.08
CA GLY A 755 2.34 -19.49 29.72
C GLY A 755 2.24 -19.51 31.26
N GLN A 756 3.20 -20.14 31.94
CA GLN A 756 3.23 -20.28 33.40
C GLN A 756 3.76 -19.01 34.08
N CYS A 757 3.06 -18.54 35.12
CA CYS A 757 3.47 -17.33 35.86
C CYS A 757 4.75 -17.58 36.65
N ILE A 758 5.80 -16.80 36.40
CA ILE A 758 7.09 -16.94 37.08
C ILE A 758 6.98 -16.73 38.60
N TRP A 759 6.07 -15.86 39.05
CA TRP A 759 5.93 -15.57 40.47
C TRP A 759 5.22 -16.67 41.29
N CYS A 760 4.22 -17.35 40.71
CA CYS A 760 3.38 -18.28 41.47
C CYS A 760 3.36 -19.70 40.91
N ASP A 761 4.12 -19.96 39.85
CA ASP A 761 4.22 -21.22 39.12
C ASP A 761 2.87 -21.80 38.69
N LYS A 762 1.87 -20.94 38.42
CA LYS A 762 0.54 -21.35 37.98
C LYS A 762 0.19 -20.73 36.63
N ASN A 763 -0.59 -21.47 35.84
CA ASN A 763 -1.10 -21.02 34.54
C ASN A 763 -2.42 -20.25 34.65
N ASN A 764 -3.11 -20.35 35.79
CA ASN A 764 -4.41 -19.72 36.04
C ASN A 764 -4.51 -19.24 37.49
N LEU A 765 -5.31 -18.19 37.72
CA LEU A 765 -5.51 -17.57 39.04
C LEU A 765 -6.55 -18.27 39.94
N GLY A 766 -7.15 -19.38 39.52
CA GLY A 766 -8.26 -20.02 40.24
C GLY A 766 -7.94 -21.41 40.80
N GLY A 767 -7.66 -21.50 42.09
CA GLY A 767 -8.00 -22.69 42.89
C GLY A 767 -9.49 -22.64 43.23
N ASN A 768 -10.35 -22.91 42.26
CA ASN A 768 -11.76 -23.34 42.37
C ASN A 768 -12.40 -23.24 40.97
N SER A 769 -13.26 -24.21 40.66
CA SER A 769 -13.88 -24.57 39.38
C SER A 769 -14.77 -23.50 38.68
N SER A 770 -14.34 -22.25 38.60
CA SER A 770 -15.14 -21.14 38.05
C SER A 770 -14.45 -20.26 36.98
N GLY A 771 -13.24 -20.60 36.50
CA GLY A 771 -12.72 -20.04 35.25
C GLY A 771 -12.56 -18.51 35.18
N ILE A 772 -12.23 -17.85 36.30
CA ILE A 772 -12.00 -16.39 36.33
C ILE A 772 -10.62 -16.09 35.73
N GLY A 773 -10.60 -15.54 34.51
CA GLY A 773 -9.41 -15.11 33.79
C GLY A 773 -9.01 -13.69 34.17
N GLY A 774 -7.87 -13.53 34.84
CA GLY A 774 -7.21 -12.24 35.00
C GLY A 774 -6.19 -11.98 33.88
N TRP A 775 -5.82 -10.72 33.69
CA TRP A 775 -4.83 -10.30 32.72
C TRP A 775 -3.41 -10.67 33.14
N SER A 776 -2.51 -10.67 32.16
CA SER A 776 -1.09 -10.99 32.35
C SER A 776 -0.18 -10.09 31.54
N TYR A 777 1.00 -9.81 32.07
CA TYR A 777 2.11 -9.23 31.32
C TYR A 777 2.95 -10.35 30.71
N VAL A 778 3.20 -10.27 29.40
CA VAL A 778 3.95 -11.26 28.62
C VAL A 778 5.09 -10.56 27.89
N SER A 779 6.31 -11.09 27.98
CA SER A 779 7.45 -10.52 27.26
C SER A 779 7.30 -10.63 25.73
N GLU A 780 7.94 -9.75 24.97
CA GLU A 780 8.00 -9.83 23.50
C GLU A 780 8.58 -11.16 22.99
N CYS A 781 9.54 -11.74 23.72
CA CYS A 781 10.08 -13.08 23.42
C CYS A 781 9.13 -14.22 23.81
N LYS A 782 8.04 -13.92 24.53
CA LYS A 782 7.02 -14.85 25.03
C LYS A 782 7.52 -15.90 26.03
N ASP A 783 8.73 -15.74 26.54
CA ASP A 783 9.31 -16.66 27.54
C ASP A 783 8.94 -16.26 28.98
N TYR A 784 8.55 -15.01 29.23
CA TYR A 784 8.31 -14.51 30.59
C TYR A 784 6.87 -14.04 30.78
N HIS A 785 6.20 -14.59 31.79
CA HIS A 785 4.77 -14.35 32.04
C HIS A 785 4.54 -13.98 33.50
N PHE A 786 3.74 -12.93 33.74
CA PHE A 786 3.32 -12.49 35.08
C PHE A 786 1.84 -12.19 35.11
N HIS A 787 1.08 -12.84 36.01
CA HIS A 787 -0.29 -12.41 36.29
C HIS A 787 -0.31 -10.98 36.84
N VAL A 788 -1.24 -10.13 36.40
CA VAL A 788 -1.46 -8.80 37.00
C VAL A 788 -1.69 -8.93 38.52
N TYR A 789 -2.44 -9.94 38.95
CA TYR A 789 -2.59 -10.30 40.37
C TYR A 789 -1.23 -10.48 41.07
N CYS A 790 -0.38 -11.33 40.51
CA CYS A 790 0.92 -11.66 41.09
C CYS A 790 1.87 -10.46 41.11
N THR A 791 1.77 -9.56 40.13
CA THR A 791 2.57 -8.33 40.15
C THR A 791 2.22 -7.41 41.32
N ALA A 792 0.94 -7.30 41.67
CA ALA A 792 0.51 -6.52 42.82
C ALA A 792 0.93 -7.19 44.15
N GLU A 793 0.77 -8.51 44.27
CA GLU A 793 1.20 -9.25 45.47
C GLU A 793 2.72 -9.23 45.66
N MET A 794 3.49 -9.33 44.57
CA MET A 794 4.94 -9.22 44.59
C MET A 794 5.40 -7.86 45.15
N VAL A 795 4.78 -6.77 44.71
CA VAL A 795 5.04 -5.42 45.25
C VAL A 795 4.70 -5.33 46.73
N LEU A 796 3.55 -5.88 47.15
CA LEU A 796 3.13 -5.85 48.55
C LEU A 796 4.05 -6.66 49.47
N GLU A 797 4.48 -7.84 49.04
CA GLU A 797 5.34 -8.72 49.84
C GLU A 797 6.73 -8.09 50.02
N CYS A 798 7.35 -7.60 48.94
CA CYS A 798 8.65 -6.92 49.03
C CYS A 798 8.61 -5.68 49.92
N CYS A 799 7.52 -4.92 49.90
CA CYS A 799 7.37 -3.77 50.79
C CYS A 799 7.26 -4.16 52.27
N LYS A 800 6.78 -5.37 52.60
CA LYS A 800 6.68 -5.88 53.97
C LYS A 800 7.99 -6.50 54.46
N THR A 801 8.65 -7.30 53.62
CA THR A 801 9.81 -8.12 54.01
C THR A 801 11.16 -7.52 53.63
N ARG A 802 11.17 -6.48 52.78
CA ARG A 802 12.37 -5.91 52.11
C ARG A 802 13.12 -6.93 51.25
N THR A 803 12.52 -8.07 50.93
CA THR A 803 13.11 -9.13 50.09
C THR A 803 12.13 -9.57 49.00
N LEU A 804 12.66 -9.92 47.82
CA LEU A 804 11.88 -10.61 46.77
C LEU A 804 11.80 -12.08 47.15
N GLY A 805 10.59 -12.57 47.44
CA GLY A 805 10.31 -13.97 47.79
C GLY A 805 10.41 -14.95 46.62
N VAL A 806 11.23 -14.66 45.60
CA VAL A 806 11.57 -15.63 44.56
C VAL A 806 12.64 -16.52 45.15
N ASP A 807 12.32 -17.78 45.42
CA ASP A 807 13.19 -18.71 46.12
C ASP A 807 14.59 -18.77 45.49
N LYS A 808 15.58 -18.95 46.37
CA LYS A 808 17.01 -18.94 46.08
C LYS A 808 17.38 -20.10 45.14
N ASP A 809 17.44 -19.85 43.83
CA ASP A 809 18.37 -20.50 42.91
C ASP A 809 18.70 -19.60 41.71
N SER A 810 19.98 -19.48 41.39
CA SER A 810 20.56 -18.47 40.50
C SER A 810 20.33 -18.75 39.00
N GLY A 811 19.14 -18.41 38.49
CA GLY A 811 18.76 -18.48 37.07
C GLY A 811 18.43 -17.13 36.41
N ALA A 812 18.29 -17.11 35.09
CA ALA A 812 17.89 -15.91 34.30
C ALA A 812 16.48 -15.39 34.67
N GLU A 813 15.56 -16.29 35.02
CA GLU A 813 14.17 -15.98 35.40
C GLU A 813 14.08 -15.12 36.67
N SER A 814 14.89 -15.41 37.70
CA SER A 814 14.95 -14.62 38.94
C SER A 814 15.47 -13.20 38.69
N LYS A 815 16.42 -13.04 37.75
CA LYS A 815 16.93 -11.71 37.35
C LYS A 815 15.86 -10.92 36.60
N VAL A 816 15.18 -11.52 35.63
CA VAL A 816 14.10 -10.87 34.87
C VAL A 816 12.94 -10.48 35.79
N ALA A 817 12.54 -11.35 36.72
CA ALA A 817 11.52 -11.04 37.73
C ALA A 817 11.91 -9.83 38.59
N LYS A 818 13.19 -9.71 38.99
CA LYS A 818 13.68 -8.57 39.76
C LYS A 818 13.64 -7.25 38.97
N VAL A 819 14.11 -7.23 37.72
CA VAL A 819 14.10 -5.98 36.93
C VAL A 819 12.69 -5.60 36.48
N PHE A 820 11.85 -6.59 36.15
CA PHE A 820 10.42 -6.37 35.89
C PHE A 820 9.69 -5.82 37.14
N PHE A 821 10.02 -6.33 38.33
CA PHE A 821 9.55 -5.77 39.59
C PHE A 821 9.94 -4.30 39.76
N GLU A 822 11.21 -3.94 39.53
CA GLU A 822 11.68 -2.56 39.67
C GLU A 822 10.92 -1.61 38.71
N ALA A 823 10.67 -2.06 37.48
CA ALA A 823 9.91 -1.31 36.48
C ALA A 823 8.42 -1.15 36.86
N ILE A 824 7.76 -2.22 37.33
CA ILE A 824 6.34 -2.19 37.68
C ILE A 824 6.08 -1.48 39.02
N ALA A 825 7.02 -1.55 39.97
CA ALA A 825 6.97 -0.80 41.22
C ALA A 825 7.02 0.71 40.95
N GLY A 826 7.86 1.17 40.01
CA GLY A 826 7.87 2.57 39.57
C GLY A 826 6.52 3.03 39.00
N HIS A 827 5.79 2.12 38.34
CA HIS A 827 4.49 2.40 37.74
C HIS A 827 3.34 2.41 38.77
N LEU A 828 3.27 1.43 39.68
CA LEU A 828 2.19 1.33 40.68
C LEU A 828 2.34 2.33 41.85
N LEU A 829 3.56 2.83 42.11
CA LEU A 829 3.84 3.74 43.23
C LEU A 829 3.80 5.23 42.87
N GLY A 830 3.62 5.55 41.58
CA GLY A 830 3.37 6.91 41.12
C GLY A 830 4.46 7.91 41.52
N ASP A 831 5.69 7.65 41.07
CA ASP A 831 6.82 8.59 41.01
C ASP A 831 7.71 8.73 42.28
N GLN A 832 8.85 8.03 42.27
CA GLN A 832 10.22 8.55 42.45
C GLN A 832 11.19 7.37 42.67
N THR A 833 12.15 7.22 41.75
CA THR A 833 13.31 6.33 41.79
C THR A 833 14.08 6.36 43.12
N THR A 834 13.95 7.43 43.90
CA THR A 834 14.56 7.64 45.22
C THR A 834 14.06 6.69 46.32
N ALA A 835 12.81 6.20 46.26
CA ALA A 835 12.28 5.28 47.27
C ALA A 835 12.80 3.84 47.10
N ILE A 836 13.04 3.41 45.87
CA ILE A 836 13.54 2.06 45.54
C ILE A 836 15.01 1.91 45.96
N SER A 837 15.82 2.96 45.76
CA SER A 837 17.21 3.05 46.24
C SER A 837 17.35 2.94 47.76
N LEU A 838 16.29 3.22 48.53
CA LEU A 838 16.25 3.16 50.00
C LEU A 838 15.72 1.83 50.54
N VAL A 839 15.02 1.02 49.73
CA VAL A 839 14.53 -0.31 50.12
C VAL A 839 15.55 -1.41 49.81
N LEU A 840 16.38 -1.19 48.79
CA LEU A 840 17.42 -2.15 48.36
C LEU A 840 18.80 -1.93 48.99
N ASN A 841 19.04 -0.83 49.71
CA ASN A 841 20.33 -0.49 50.35
C ASN A 841 20.36 -0.64 51.88
N ASP A 842 19.28 -1.12 52.52
CA ASP A 842 19.27 -1.48 53.96
C ASP A 842 19.39 -3.00 54.16
#